data_AF-A0A954PE00-F1
#
_entry.id   AF-A0A954PE00-F1
#
_cell.length_a   1.000
_cell.length_b   1.000
_cell.length_c   1.000
_cell.angle_alpha   90.00
_cell.angle_beta   90.00
_cell.angle_gamma   90.00
#
_symmetry.space_group_name_H-M   'P 1'
#
loop_
_entity.id
_entity.type
_entity.pdbx_description
1 polymer ?
#
loop_
_entity_poly.entity_id
_entity_poly.type
_entity_poly.pdbx_seq_one_letter_code
_entity_poly.pdbx_strand_id
1 'polypeptide(L)'
;MEGDRAKAEAIARNRYDAWNRRLLETFFSPASSGEEVFLQISPAELDSIGPDLGGDEAFLAAIRSAPIWVHTGTDVFAAAIRLCELRSGSRELSSAYIDPGERSRTYVGLNAPAYLPHLAVLVRSTAACDDQGFYRHLQQALKLPGTWGSQQMATMEKVWQDLERWTTERKGSFGKFTFRILGGYTRIGVPRAQQIMSRRDSEQCARVFAQEGLRPGQNLTESQLREVVLRASDSSFLTAAFRQAIGKSAFAEPINVRMRSLFEDWDGTIPARAAQSTGHASAPEGTTETDELGLVLGLQEENSLPWEVKWRVPPLRDEGRLLLRFGSASWSAQFGGLEGSTSRQESGDPDAARSVLSGLANEDLEFSATVSEEEDGRETPICPIRLPRRQLWVLAFKASGENLQELREDSLPLHGVAYLLAPPGNARLLRDYLEREKLKHTIVDSSGLPIGWVLACLHDCGALTSEQRDMVPDGENERPAPRALRLIGGRSFRRGGVRQYASYDLPTIELDAPQGAKLHCPLLTLSEEPSPRPSGLATDLPLRRFRIIQSDIGAKSYQIIAMFEQELVGSVRLRVAANSGEHVEHGDLFSLDRFGYPQRDGNGLRGCLPSPVGESDASLLGGTPFKIGKGGLGATPIDATEYCAPQLFLDSLARTGSISYGDARDQLVRLLSEKGVATTPVEVLLELRSRGHLEIQTNHKGHLMRVYAVQPALYELPVTSDECRLLGVLGSLRLAQWESLARLDVGGTAFVGHRGDGLLQPWRVAVDDPDLIQIAAQDIGLDLHNRPAEEIAAWAAPLGEVASRIFEDTGESLGSAASSGGAEKFSPGYGYFSSGSAKVDPFPSSQLFRLEDLESTRLRTHAISIAQENGSPRYAFVRDSRWGVWIALRSFADYLSQHCSINDASPWPIPYSETNGMLWFPARISPPVALERALVLCSGDRPELVTTNAESTAHGISLSRQPSGEPIGTVSIVYEKMAKGKWLAYKWVPRKIALLVAEKIGGKLASM
;
A
#
# COMPACT_ATOMS: atom_id res chain seq x y z
N MET A 1 -2.30 48.04 -5.18
CA MET A 1 -3.74 47.85 -5.46
C MET A 1 -4.03 47.26 -6.84
N GLU A 2 -3.48 47.77 -7.96
CA GLU A 2 -3.59 47.08 -9.27
C GLU A 2 -2.79 45.78 -9.33
N GLY A 3 -1.63 45.70 -8.65
CA GLY A 3 -0.82 44.48 -8.54
C GLY A 3 -1.51 43.34 -7.79
N ASP A 4 -2.20 43.60 -6.68
CA ASP A 4 -2.93 42.57 -5.91
C ASP A 4 -4.17 42.07 -6.63
N ARG A 5 -4.81 42.92 -7.44
CA ARG A 5 -5.94 42.55 -8.27
C ARG A 5 -5.49 41.71 -9.47
N ALA A 6 -4.36 42.04 -10.09
CA ALA A 6 -3.74 41.21 -11.12
C ALA A 6 -3.22 39.87 -10.56
N LYS A 7 -2.75 39.83 -9.31
CA LYS A 7 -2.30 38.62 -8.59
C LYS A 7 -3.49 37.73 -8.22
N ALA A 8 -4.59 38.29 -7.71
CA ALA A 8 -5.84 37.56 -7.46
C ALA A 8 -6.52 37.12 -8.77
N GLU A 9 -6.45 37.93 -9.83
CA GLU A 9 -6.95 37.56 -11.16
C GLU A 9 -6.04 36.53 -11.84
N ALA A 10 -4.73 36.50 -11.59
CA ALA A 10 -3.81 35.44 -12.06
C ALA A 10 -4.02 34.12 -11.31
N ILE A 11 -4.25 34.17 -9.99
CA ILE A 11 -4.56 33.00 -9.15
C ILE A 11 -5.97 32.44 -9.46
N ALA A 12 -6.92 33.29 -9.87
CA ALA A 12 -8.21 32.89 -10.41
C ALA A 12 -8.14 32.42 -11.88
N ARG A 13 -7.17 32.93 -12.67
CA ARG A 13 -6.83 32.47 -14.03
C ARG A 13 -6.15 31.11 -13.97
N ASN A 14 -6.97 30.06 -13.82
CA ASN A 14 -6.94 28.78 -14.58
C ASN A 14 -7.64 27.61 -13.84
N ARG A 15 -8.33 27.84 -12.70
CA ARG A 15 -8.92 26.74 -11.92
C ARG A 15 -10.00 25.97 -12.67
N TYR A 16 -10.86 26.66 -13.43
CA TYR A 16 -11.88 26.01 -14.25
C TYR A 16 -11.24 25.08 -15.31
N ASP A 17 -10.22 25.58 -16.01
CA ASP A 17 -9.53 24.83 -17.07
C ASP A 17 -8.75 23.64 -16.48
N ALA A 18 -8.15 23.81 -15.29
CA ALA A 18 -7.51 22.72 -14.55
C ALA A 18 -8.50 21.60 -14.20
N TRP A 19 -9.69 21.95 -13.69
CA TRP A 19 -10.77 20.98 -13.44
C TRP A 19 -11.27 20.32 -14.72
N ASN A 20 -11.43 21.07 -15.82
CA ASN A 20 -11.86 20.50 -17.10
C ASN A 20 -10.86 19.45 -17.61
N ARG A 21 -9.56 19.78 -17.57
CA ARG A 21 -8.49 18.82 -17.91
C ARG A 21 -8.51 17.59 -17.02
N ARG A 22 -8.64 17.77 -15.70
CA ARG A 22 -8.64 16.67 -14.74
C ARG A 22 -9.82 15.71 -14.97
N LEU A 23 -11.00 16.24 -15.30
CA LEU A 23 -12.17 15.46 -15.66
C LEU A 23 -12.00 14.74 -17.00
N LEU A 24 -11.42 15.40 -18.02
CA LEU A 24 -11.08 14.75 -19.30
C LEU A 24 -10.17 13.55 -19.08
N GLU A 25 -9.08 13.73 -18.35
CA GLU A 25 -8.12 12.66 -18.12
C GLU A 25 -8.72 11.52 -17.30
N THR A 26 -9.68 11.83 -16.41
CA THR A 26 -10.31 10.84 -15.52
C THR A 26 -11.34 9.97 -16.22
N PHE A 27 -12.24 10.57 -16.99
CA PHE A 27 -13.34 9.84 -17.62
C PHE A 27 -13.07 9.49 -19.09
N PHE A 28 -12.29 10.31 -19.79
CA PHE A 28 -12.02 10.18 -21.22
C PHE A 28 -10.54 9.92 -21.50
N SER A 29 -10.05 8.78 -21.03
CA SER A 29 -8.64 8.39 -21.16
C SER A 29 -8.43 7.36 -22.27
N PRO A 30 -7.20 7.23 -22.83
CA PRO A 30 -6.88 6.15 -23.76
C PRO A 30 -7.12 4.73 -23.18
N ALA A 31 -7.10 4.59 -21.85
CA ALA A 31 -7.40 3.32 -21.18
C ALA A 31 -8.88 2.93 -21.27
N SER A 32 -9.76 3.90 -21.53
CA SER A 32 -11.21 3.72 -21.71
C SER A 32 -11.61 3.46 -23.16
N SER A 33 -10.63 3.30 -24.06
CA SER A 33 -10.87 3.15 -25.51
C SER A 33 -11.89 2.05 -25.82
N GLY A 34 -12.94 2.41 -26.56
CA GLY A 34 -14.01 1.53 -26.99
C GLY A 34 -15.11 1.24 -25.95
N GLU A 35 -14.90 1.59 -24.68
CA GLU A 35 -15.83 1.31 -23.56
C GLU A 35 -16.87 2.42 -23.38
N GLU A 36 -18.03 2.08 -22.79
CA GLU A 36 -19.02 3.07 -22.37
C GLU A 36 -18.52 3.84 -21.14
N VAL A 37 -18.55 5.17 -21.20
CA VAL A 37 -18.11 6.06 -20.11
C VAL A 37 -19.33 6.63 -19.39
N PHE A 38 -19.38 6.43 -18.08
CA PHE A 38 -20.35 7.06 -17.18
C PHE A 38 -19.64 8.14 -16.34
N LEU A 39 -20.19 9.35 -16.31
CA LEU A 39 -19.66 10.44 -15.49
C LEU A 39 -20.10 10.28 -14.03
N GLN A 40 -19.68 9.20 -13.36
CA GLN A 40 -19.95 9.01 -11.93
C GLN A 40 -19.19 10.06 -11.13
N ILE A 41 -19.93 11.11 -10.73
CA ILE A 41 -19.43 12.27 -9.99
C ILE A 41 -20.33 12.55 -8.80
N SER A 42 -19.72 12.53 -7.62
CA SER A 42 -20.24 12.83 -6.29
C SER A 42 -19.28 13.80 -5.59
N PRO A 43 -19.67 14.44 -4.47
CA PRO A 43 -18.76 15.32 -3.73
C PRO A 43 -17.43 14.62 -3.38
N ALA A 44 -17.51 13.40 -2.84
CA ALA A 44 -16.33 12.60 -2.50
C ALA A 44 -15.46 12.22 -3.71
N GLU A 45 -16.06 12.00 -4.89
CA GLU A 45 -15.29 11.77 -6.11
C GLU A 45 -14.57 13.04 -6.58
N LEU A 46 -15.17 14.22 -6.44
CA LEU A 46 -14.51 15.48 -6.78
C LEU A 46 -13.35 15.75 -5.84
N ASP A 47 -13.54 15.57 -4.53
CA ASP A 47 -12.45 15.66 -3.57
C ASP A 47 -11.27 14.76 -4.00
N SER A 48 -11.58 13.53 -4.45
CA SER A 48 -10.59 12.54 -4.90
C SER A 48 -9.95 12.86 -6.27
N ILE A 49 -10.68 13.51 -7.16
CA ILE A 49 -10.22 13.88 -8.49
C ILE A 49 -9.27 15.08 -8.44
N GLY A 50 -9.50 16.05 -7.55
CA GLY A 50 -8.71 17.28 -7.48
C GLY A 50 -8.49 17.78 -6.05
N PRO A 51 -7.81 17.02 -5.18
CA PRO A 51 -7.50 17.47 -3.82
C PRO A 51 -6.59 18.70 -3.84
N ASP A 52 -5.60 18.70 -4.73
CA ASP A 52 -4.69 19.83 -5.02
C ASP A 52 -5.43 21.04 -5.62
N LEU A 53 -6.57 20.81 -6.26
CA LEU A 53 -7.43 21.86 -6.81
C LEU A 53 -8.44 22.39 -5.78
N GLY A 54 -8.44 21.86 -4.55
CA GLY A 54 -9.32 22.23 -3.44
C GLY A 54 -10.66 21.48 -3.36
N GLY A 55 -10.77 20.32 -4.03
CA GLY A 55 -11.91 19.40 -3.93
C GLY A 55 -13.25 19.96 -4.42
N ASP A 56 -14.36 19.41 -3.91
CA ASP A 56 -15.74 19.77 -4.28
C ASP A 56 -16.03 21.26 -4.07
N GLU A 57 -15.53 21.85 -2.97
CA GLU A 57 -15.78 23.27 -2.68
C GLU A 57 -15.13 24.18 -3.73
N ALA A 58 -13.84 23.95 -4.02
CA ALA A 58 -13.13 24.74 -5.01
C ALA A 58 -13.62 24.44 -6.44
N PHE A 59 -14.09 23.22 -6.72
CA PHE A 59 -14.78 22.89 -7.95
C PHE A 59 -16.04 23.72 -8.17
N LEU A 60 -16.91 23.82 -7.15
CA LEU A 60 -18.09 24.69 -7.20
C LEU A 60 -17.71 26.16 -7.41
N ALA A 61 -16.64 26.64 -6.76
CA ALA A 61 -16.12 27.99 -6.96
C ALA A 61 -15.60 28.22 -8.39
N ALA A 62 -14.93 27.23 -8.99
CA ALA A 62 -14.42 27.29 -10.36
C ALA A 62 -15.56 27.39 -11.39
N ILE A 63 -16.67 26.68 -11.17
CA ILE A 63 -17.85 26.77 -12.05
C ILE A 63 -18.53 28.12 -11.94
N ARG A 64 -18.68 28.66 -10.73
CA ARG A 64 -19.29 29.98 -10.50
C ARG A 64 -18.51 31.11 -11.19
N SER A 65 -17.19 30.97 -11.26
CA SER A 65 -16.31 31.96 -11.90
C SER A 65 -16.26 31.85 -13.42
N ALA A 66 -16.61 30.68 -13.98
CA ALA A 66 -16.54 30.36 -15.41
C ALA A 66 -15.10 30.51 -16.00
N PRO A 67 -14.82 29.99 -17.20
CA PRO A 67 -13.54 30.28 -17.85
C PRO A 67 -13.45 31.77 -18.21
N ILE A 68 -12.33 32.40 -17.87
CA ILE A 68 -12.10 33.85 -18.01
C ILE A 68 -12.16 34.33 -19.47
N TRP A 69 -11.90 33.42 -20.41
CA TRP A 69 -11.96 33.68 -21.84
C TRP A 69 -13.38 33.56 -22.43
N VAL A 70 -14.41 33.33 -21.59
CA VAL A 70 -15.83 33.31 -21.97
C VAL A 70 -16.60 34.35 -21.16
N HIS A 71 -17.10 35.40 -21.83
CA HIS A 71 -17.96 36.42 -21.21
C HIS A 71 -19.43 36.13 -21.50
N THR A 72 -20.15 35.52 -20.55
CA THR A 72 -21.60 35.24 -20.68
C THR A 72 -22.49 35.98 -19.68
N GLY A 73 -21.94 36.91 -18.90
CA GLY A 73 -22.68 37.59 -17.83
C GLY A 73 -22.90 36.67 -16.62
N THR A 74 -24.04 36.77 -15.94
CA THR A 74 -24.35 36.05 -14.68
C THR A 74 -24.90 34.63 -14.85
N ASP A 75 -25.16 34.17 -16.07
CA ASP A 75 -25.70 32.82 -16.31
C ASP A 75 -24.58 31.78 -16.51
N VAL A 76 -24.35 30.98 -15.46
CA VAL A 76 -23.36 29.90 -15.41
C VAL A 76 -23.57 28.88 -16.54
N PHE A 77 -24.81 28.56 -16.92
CA PHE A 77 -25.06 27.52 -17.92
C PHE A 77 -25.07 28.06 -19.36
N ALA A 78 -25.27 29.37 -19.54
CA ALA A 78 -25.01 30.02 -20.82
C ALA A 78 -23.53 29.88 -21.23
N ALA A 79 -22.61 29.86 -20.27
CA ALA A 79 -21.18 29.60 -20.51
C ALA A 79 -20.96 28.22 -21.14
N ALA A 80 -21.61 27.17 -20.63
CA ALA A 80 -21.51 25.82 -21.18
C ALA A 80 -21.96 25.74 -22.65
N ILE A 81 -23.06 26.42 -23.00
CA ILE A 81 -23.57 26.48 -24.37
C ILE A 81 -22.57 27.22 -25.27
N ARG A 82 -22.03 28.34 -24.80
CA ARG A 82 -21.04 29.12 -25.55
C ARG A 82 -19.77 28.31 -25.79
N LEU A 83 -19.29 27.56 -24.79
CA LEU A 83 -18.14 26.67 -24.91
C LEU A 83 -18.38 25.57 -25.95
N CYS A 84 -19.58 24.97 -25.97
CA CYS A 84 -19.99 23.99 -26.98
C CYS A 84 -20.00 24.58 -28.40
N GLU A 85 -20.49 25.82 -28.55
CA GLU A 85 -20.54 26.53 -29.83
C GLU A 85 -19.15 26.92 -30.33
N LEU A 86 -18.28 27.42 -29.45
CA LEU A 86 -16.90 27.77 -29.77
C LEU A 86 -16.12 26.54 -30.25
N ARG A 87 -16.32 25.37 -29.63
CA ARG A 87 -15.72 24.10 -30.04
C ARG A 87 -16.21 23.63 -31.42
N SER A 88 -17.48 23.89 -31.74
CA SER A 88 -18.13 23.46 -32.99
C SER A 88 -17.96 24.44 -34.16
N GLY A 89 -17.42 25.64 -33.92
CA GLY A 89 -17.23 26.69 -34.93
C GLY A 89 -16.01 26.48 -35.85
N SER A 90 -15.98 27.13 -37.02
CA SER A 90 -14.80 27.16 -37.90
C SER A 90 -13.65 27.93 -37.26
N ARG A 91 -12.41 27.40 -37.34
CA ARG A 91 -11.19 27.97 -36.72
C ARG A 91 -10.94 29.45 -37.02
N GLU A 92 -11.41 29.94 -38.18
CA GLU A 92 -11.26 31.33 -38.62
C GLU A 92 -12.10 32.35 -37.81
N LEU A 93 -13.10 31.90 -37.04
CA LEU A 93 -13.98 32.76 -36.23
C LEU A 93 -13.62 32.81 -34.73
N SER A 94 -12.61 32.05 -34.28
CA SER A 94 -12.42 31.80 -32.84
C SER A 94 -10.95 31.83 -32.43
N SER A 95 -10.31 32.99 -32.52
CA SER A 95 -9.01 33.25 -31.84
C SER A 95 -9.11 33.25 -30.31
N ALA A 96 -10.31 33.06 -29.75
CA ALA A 96 -10.60 33.11 -28.31
C ALA A 96 -10.86 31.74 -27.66
N TYR A 97 -11.00 30.66 -28.45
CA TYR A 97 -11.15 29.31 -27.90
C TYR A 97 -9.78 28.76 -27.50
N ILE A 98 -9.60 28.48 -26.22
CA ILE A 98 -8.41 27.79 -25.72
C ILE A 98 -8.74 26.30 -25.72
N ASP A 99 -8.07 25.51 -26.57
CA ASP A 99 -8.23 24.06 -26.53
C ASP A 99 -7.66 23.57 -25.19
N PRO A 100 -8.49 22.95 -24.32
CA PRO A 100 -7.99 22.38 -23.07
C PRO A 100 -6.85 21.38 -23.31
N GLY A 101 -6.77 20.81 -24.52
CA GLY A 101 -5.71 19.95 -24.98
C GLY A 101 -4.37 20.63 -25.27
N GLU A 102 -4.27 21.95 -25.43
CA GLU A 102 -2.98 22.64 -25.66
C GLU A 102 -1.96 22.39 -24.54
N ARG A 103 -2.43 22.12 -23.32
CA ARG A 103 -1.61 21.83 -22.14
C ARG A 103 -1.55 20.34 -21.79
N SER A 104 -2.12 19.47 -22.60
CA SER A 104 -2.11 18.01 -22.40
C SER A 104 -1.76 17.31 -23.70
N ARG A 105 -0.56 16.70 -23.75
CA ARG A 105 -0.07 15.96 -24.92
C ARG A 105 -1.07 14.94 -25.48
N THR A 106 -1.99 14.44 -24.63
CA THR A 106 -3.04 13.49 -25.00
C THR A 106 -4.12 14.09 -25.90
N TYR A 107 -4.45 15.37 -25.73
CA TYR A 107 -5.61 16.00 -26.38
C TYR A 107 -5.25 17.15 -27.34
N VAL A 108 -3.97 17.50 -27.49
CA VAL A 108 -3.49 18.56 -28.40
C VAL A 108 -4.11 18.38 -29.79
N GLY A 109 -4.80 19.42 -30.27
CA GLY A 109 -5.36 19.47 -31.63
C GLY A 109 -6.59 18.58 -31.85
N LEU A 110 -7.17 18.00 -30.78
CA LEU A 110 -8.35 17.15 -30.85
C LEU A 110 -9.66 17.91 -30.57
N ASN A 111 -9.60 19.23 -30.33
CA ASN A 111 -10.74 20.07 -29.96
C ASN A 111 -11.53 19.43 -28.80
N ALA A 112 -10.82 19.12 -27.71
CA ALA A 112 -11.41 18.44 -26.56
C ALA A 112 -12.48 19.31 -25.88
N PRO A 113 -13.56 18.72 -25.32
CA PRO A 113 -14.61 19.47 -24.63
C PRO A 113 -14.07 20.36 -23.50
N ALA A 114 -14.42 21.66 -23.54
CA ALA A 114 -14.09 22.64 -22.50
C ALA A 114 -15.20 22.83 -21.45
N TYR A 115 -16.31 22.11 -21.58
CA TYR A 115 -17.52 22.28 -20.76
C TYR A 115 -17.75 21.16 -19.73
N LEU A 116 -16.80 20.24 -19.52
CA LEU A 116 -17.00 19.09 -18.62
C LEU A 116 -17.34 19.49 -17.17
N PRO A 117 -16.75 20.53 -16.55
CA PRO A 117 -17.14 20.96 -15.21
C PRO A 117 -18.64 21.28 -15.09
N HIS A 118 -19.25 21.85 -16.14
CA HIS A 118 -20.68 22.14 -16.16
C HIS A 118 -21.55 20.88 -16.24
N LEU A 119 -21.08 19.83 -16.92
CA LEU A 119 -21.77 18.53 -16.93
C LEU A 119 -21.59 17.80 -15.61
N ALA A 120 -20.39 17.88 -15.04
CA ALA A 120 -20.02 17.25 -13.78
C ALA A 120 -20.82 17.78 -12.59
N VAL A 121 -21.07 19.10 -12.51
CA VAL A 121 -21.89 19.66 -11.40
C VAL A 121 -23.35 19.22 -11.47
N LEU A 122 -23.87 18.99 -12.68
CA LEU A 122 -25.22 18.44 -12.86
C LEU A 122 -25.27 17.02 -12.31
N VAL A 123 -24.28 16.18 -12.59
CA VAL A 123 -24.24 14.81 -12.05
C VAL A 123 -24.00 14.81 -10.54
N ARG A 124 -23.03 15.59 -10.05
CA ARG A 124 -22.78 15.79 -8.61
C ARG A 124 -24.04 16.16 -7.84
N SER A 125 -24.88 17.02 -8.40
CA SER A 125 -26.13 17.45 -7.78
C SER A 125 -27.18 16.34 -7.72
N THR A 126 -27.09 15.31 -8.56
CA THR A 126 -27.92 14.11 -8.42
C THR A 126 -27.45 13.16 -7.33
N ALA A 127 -26.13 13.04 -7.15
CA ALA A 127 -25.56 12.19 -6.10
C ALA A 127 -25.73 12.80 -4.70
N ALA A 128 -25.73 14.13 -4.60
CA ALA A 128 -25.81 14.85 -3.33
C ALA A 128 -27.24 15.30 -2.93
N CYS A 129 -28.26 15.07 -3.77
CA CYS A 129 -29.59 15.57 -3.45
C CYS A 129 -30.23 14.80 -2.29
N ASP A 130 -30.73 15.55 -1.32
CA ASP A 130 -31.59 15.08 -0.23
C ASP A 130 -33.08 15.19 -0.62
N ASP A 131 -33.97 15.06 0.36
CA ASP A 131 -35.43 15.14 0.18
C ASP A 131 -35.90 16.49 -0.40
N GLN A 132 -35.04 17.52 -0.46
CA GLN A 132 -35.41 18.85 -0.96
C GLN A 132 -35.39 18.98 -2.50
N GLY A 133 -34.86 17.99 -3.21
CA GLY A 133 -34.94 17.89 -4.67
C GLY A 133 -33.83 18.62 -5.45
N PHE A 134 -33.55 18.09 -6.65
CA PHE A 134 -32.40 18.43 -7.49
C PHE A 134 -32.17 19.94 -7.74
N TYR A 135 -33.21 20.66 -8.16
CA TYR A 135 -33.06 22.06 -8.56
C TYR A 135 -32.71 22.97 -7.39
N ARG A 136 -33.30 22.74 -6.21
CA ARG A 136 -32.99 23.54 -5.02
C ARG A 136 -31.55 23.30 -4.57
N HIS A 137 -31.11 22.04 -4.59
CA HIS A 137 -29.72 21.68 -4.28
C HIS A 137 -28.72 22.40 -5.19
N LEU A 138 -28.97 22.35 -6.51
CA LEU A 138 -28.10 23.01 -7.49
C LEU A 138 -28.14 24.55 -7.37
N GLN A 139 -29.31 25.12 -7.09
CA GLN A 139 -29.45 26.56 -6.81
C GLN A 139 -28.62 27.00 -5.61
N GLN A 140 -28.66 26.24 -4.52
CA GLN A 140 -27.86 26.52 -3.31
C GLN A 140 -26.36 26.33 -3.59
N ALA A 141 -25.99 25.21 -4.22
CA ALA A 141 -24.60 24.87 -4.50
C ALA A 141 -23.92 25.87 -5.44
N LEU A 142 -24.63 26.44 -6.42
CA LEU A 142 -24.07 27.41 -7.36
C LEU A 142 -24.49 28.86 -7.09
N LYS A 143 -25.28 29.11 -6.04
CA LYS A 143 -25.87 30.43 -5.72
C LYS A 143 -26.67 31.03 -6.89
N LEU A 144 -27.45 30.18 -7.57
CA LEU A 144 -28.25 30.58 -8.74
C LEU A 144 -29.52 31.33 -8.33
N PRO A 145 -30.09 32.18 -9.21
CA PRO A 145 -31.38 32.79 -8.98
C PRO A 145 -32.49 31.74 -8.81
N GLY A 146 -33.48 32.02 -7.96
CA GLY A 146 -34.63 31.13 -7.75
C GLY A 146 -35.48 30.88 -9.01
N THR A 147 -35.29 31.68 -10.07
CA THR A 147 -35.89 31.51 -11.40
C THR A 147 -35.20 30.46 -12.27
N TRP A 148 -34.05 29.92 -11.84
CA TRP A 148 -33.31 28.89 -12.56
C TRP A 148 -33.93 27.51 -12.31
N GLY A 149 -34.32 26.79 -13.36
CA GLY A 149 -35.00 25.50 -13.22
C GLY A 149 -35.06 24.69 -14.50
N SER A 150 -36.20 24.04 -14.73
CA SER A 150 -36.38 23.05 -15.82
C SER A 150 -36.20 23.62 -17.23
N GLN A 151 -36.49 24.92 -17.43
CA GLN A 151 -36.37 25.56 -18.73
C GLN A 151 -34.92 25.83 -19.12
N GLN A 152 -34.07 26.25 -18.18
CA GLN A 152 -32.63 26.40 -18.40
C GLN A 152 -31.95 25.02 -18.51
N MET A 153 -32.46 24.01 -17.81
CA MET A 153 -31.94 22.65 -17.95
C MET A 153 -32.17 22.05 -19.36
N ALA A 154 -33.21 22.51 -20.07
CA ALA A 154 -33.49 22.09 -21.45
C ALA A 154 -32.33 22.38 -22.41
N THR A 155 -31.65 23.51 -22.24
CA THR A 155 -30.57 23.90 -23.15
C THR A 155 -29.34 23.03 -22.98
N MET A 156 -29.14 22.43 -21.79
CA MET A 156 -28.01 21.56 -21.49
C MET A 156 -28.02 20.25 -22.27
N GLU A 157 -29.16 19.81 -22.83
CA GLU A 157 -29.24 18.64 -23.71
C GLU A 157 -28.29 18.75 -24.91
N LYS A 158 -28.14 19.96 -25.48
CA LYS A 158 -27.21 20.25 -26.58
C LYS A 158 -25.76 19.94 -26.19
N VAL A 159 -25.37 20.25 -24.95
CA VAL A 159 -24.01 20.04 -24.43
C VAL A 159 -23.72 18.54 -24.25
N TRP A 160 -24.70 17.78 -23.78
CA TRP A 160 -24.58 16.33 -23.66
C TRP A 160 -24.49 15.62 -25.02
N GLN A 161 -25.30 16.04 -25.99
CA GLN A 161 -25.23 15.53 -27.37
C GLN A 161 -23.89 15.86 -28.04
N ASP A 162 -23.32 17.01 -27.72
CA ASP A 162 -22.00 17.41 -28.21
C ASP A 162 -20.88 16.51 -27.66
N LEU A 163 -21.00 16.07 -26.40
CA LEU A 163 -20.07 15.10 -25.80
C LEU A 163 -20.14 13.74 -26.50
N GLU A 164 -21.36 13.22 -26.74
CA GLU A 164 -21.57 12.00 -27.53
C GLU A 164 -20.97 12.12 -28.93
N ARG A 165 -21.23 13.25 -29.61
CA ARG A 165 -20.66 13.53 -30.93
C ARG A 165 -19.14 13.53 -30.90
N TRP A 166 -18.52 14.21 -29.94
CA TRP A 166 -17.07 14.25 -29.82
C TRP A 166 -16.48 12.84 -29.63
N THR A 167 -17.04 12.04 -28.71
CA THR A 167 -16.56 10.66 -28.52
C THR A 167 -16.73 9.80 -29.78
N THR A 168 -17.79 10.04 -30.56
CA THR A 168 -18.05 9.37 -31.85
C THR A 168 -17.07 9.81 -32.94
N GLU A 169 -16.78 11.11 -33.06
CA GLU A 169 -15.78 11.65 -34.00
C GLU A 169 -14.39 11.09 -33.74
N ARG A 170 -14.05 10.87 -32.45
CA ARG A 170 -12.81 10.21 -32.04
C ARG A 170 -12.86 8.69 -32.16
N LYS A 171 -13.93 8.12 -32.73
CA LYS A 171 -14.15 6.67 -32.88
C LYS A 171 -14.06 5.90 -31.55
N GLY A 172 -14.36 6.57 -30.43
CA GLY A 172 -14.26 6.00 -29.09
C GLY A 172 -12.83 5.81 -28.57
N SER A 173 -11.80 6.47 -29.15
CA SER A 173 -10.40 6.31 -28.73
C SER A 173 -10.12 6.67 -27.27
N PHE A 174 -11.02 7.44 -26.65
CA PHE A 174 -10.98 7.84 -25.24
C PHE A 174 -12.17 7.31 -24.44
N GLY A 175 -12.92 6.36 -25.00
CA GLY A 175 -14.23 5.93 -24.52
C GLY A 175 -15.39 6.54 -25.30
N LYS A 176 -16.56 5.93 -25.15
CA LYS A 176 -17.82 6.27 -25.82
C LYS A 176 -18.80 6.78 -24.78
N PHE A 177 -19.31 7.98 -24.97
CA PHE A 177 -20.38 8.52 -24.16
C PHE A 177 -21.68 8.46 -24.98
N THR A 178 -22.71 7.83 -24.44
CA THR A 178 -24.02 7.79 -25.11
C THR A 178 -25.03 8.68 -24.38
N PHE A 179 -25.71 9.55 -25.11
CA PHE A 179 -26.76 10.41 -24.58
C PHE A 179 -28.01 9.60 -24.24
N ARG A 180 -28.38 9.55 -22.95
CA ARG A 180 -29.55 8.79 -22.46
C ARG A 180 -30.33 9.59 -21.43
N ILE A 181 -31.66 9.51 -21.47
CA ILE A 181 -32.55 10.20 -20.53
C ILE A 181 -33.20 9.19 -19.57
N LEU A 182 -33.03 9.40 -18.25
CA LEU A 182 -33.72 8.64 -17.21
C LEU A 182 -35.25 8.81 -17.31
N GLY A 183 -35.96 7.82 -17.85
CA GLY A 183 -37.42 7.76 -18.00
C GLY A 183 -38.21 8.27 -16.79
N GLY A 184 -39.20 9.14 -17.05
CA GLY A 184 -40.01 9.85 -16.06
C GLY A 184 -39.47 11.23 -15.65
N TYR A 185 -38.22 11.57 -15.99
CA TYR A 185 -37.60 12.85 -15.69
C TYR A 185 -37.24 13.61 -16.97
N THR A 186 -38.09 14.54 -17.40
CA THR A 186 -37.95 15.25 -18.69
C THR A 186 -36.64 16.02 -18.83
N ARG A 187 -36.08 16.56 -17.73
CA ARG A 187 -34.94 17.49 -17.78
C ARG A 187 -33.75 17.11 -16.92
N ILE A 188 -33.94 16.30 -15.86
CA ILE A 188 -32.83 15.81 -15.00
C ILE A 188 -32.48 14.35 -15.29
N GLY A 189 -33.07 13.78 -16.34
CA GLY A 189 -32.89 12.38 -16.66
C GLY A 189 -31.46 12.05 -17.10
N VAL A 190 -30.79 12.94 -17.83
CA VAL A 190 -29.41 12.67 -18.31
C VAL A 190 -28.41 12.65 -17.14
N PRO A 191 -28.37 13.65 -16.23
CA PRO A 191 -27.49 13.59 -15.07
C PRO A 191 -27.77 12.37 -14.17
N ARG A 192 -29.04 12.04 -13.93
CA ARG A 192 -29.37 10.88 -13.08
C ARG A 192 -29.00 9.55 -13.71
N ALA A 193 -29.04 9.44 -15.04
CA ALA A 193 -28.60 8.24 -15.74
C ALA A 193 -27.11 7.93 -15.52
N GLN A 194 -26.29 8.94 -15.19
CA GLN A 194 -24.87 8.77 -14.87
C GLN A 194 -24.63 8.19 -13.46
N GLN A 195 -25.64 8.20 -12.58
CA GLN A 195 -25.56 7.78 -11.17
C GLN A 195 -26.52 6.60 -10.83
N ILE A 196 -26.89 5.79 -11.83
CA ILE A 196 -27.83 4.67 -11.64
C ILE A 196 -27.31 3.62 -10.64
N MET A 197 -26.00 3.35 -10.66
CA MET A 197 -25.35 2.36 -9.80
C MET A 197 -24.27 3.07 -8.98
N SER A 198 -24.38 2.99 -7.65
CA SER A 198 -23.37 3.62 -6.77
C SER A 198 -22.06 2.82 -6.76
N ARG A 199 -21.00 3.43 -6.20
CA ARG A 199 -19.72 2.73 -5.95
C ARG A 199 -19.92 1.47 -5.10
N ARG A 200 -20.69 1.60 -4.01
CA ARG A 200 -21.04 0.48 -3.11
C ARG A 200 -21.78 -0.62 -3.84
N ASP A 201 -22.73 -0.28 -4.71
CA ASP A 201 -23.46 -1.28 -5.52
C ASP A 201 -22.49 -2.03 -6.45
N SER A 202 -21.61 -1.29 -7.12
CA SER A 202 -20.60 -1.84 -8.03
C SER A 202 -19.67 -2.84 -7.34
N GLU A 203 -19.24 -2.53 -6.11
CA GLU A 203 -18.37 -3.40 -5.30
C GLU A 203 -19.09 -4.67 -4.83
N GLN A 204 -20.39 -4.59 -4.53
CA GLN A 204 -21.16 -5.74 -4.05
C GLN A 204 -21.76 -6.61 -5.17
N CYS A 205 -21.75 -6.17 -6.44
CA CYS A 205 -22.23 -6.95 -7.59
C CYS A 205 -21.53 -8.31 -7.75
N ALA A 206 -20.26 -8.42 -7.34
CA ALA A 206 -19.52 -9.69 -7.33
C ALA A 206 -20.26 -10.80 -6.56
N ARG A 207 -20.93 -10.44 -5.46
CA ARG A 207 -21.75 -11.39 -4.68
C ARG A 207 -22.97 -11.87 -5.45
N VAL A 208 -23.58 -11.02 -6.28
CA VAL A 208 -24.71 -11.41 -7.13
C VAL A 208 -24.25 -12.41 -8.19
N PHE A 209 -23.10 -12.19 -8.82
CA PHE A 209 -22.55 -13.13 -9.81
C PHE A 209 -22.27 -14.50 -9.20
N ALA A 210 -21.68 -14.53 -8.00
CA ALA A 210 -21.43 -15.77 -7.27
C ALA A 210 -22.73 -16.49 -6.87
N GLN A 211 -23.75 -15.75 -6.42
CA GLN A 211 -25.05 -16.32 -6.07
C GLN A 211 -25.79 -16.94 -7.25
N GLU A 212 -25.56 -16.42 -8.47
CA GLU A 212 -26.09 -16.99 -9.71
C GLU A 212 -25.21 -18.10 -10.29
N GLY A 213 -24.18 -18.55 -9.56
CA GLY A 213 -23.29 -19.62 -10.01
C GLY A 213 -22.47 -19.24 -11.26
N LEU A 214 -22.33 -17.96 -11.56
CA LEU A 214 -21.58 -17.51 -12.72
C LEU A 214 -20.07 -17.65 -12.47
N ARG A 215 -19.33 -17.98 -13.54
CA ARG A 215 -17.88 -18.12 -13.49
C ARG A 215 -17.17 -16.90 -14.06
N PRO A 216 -16.15 -16.36 -13.38
CA PRO A 216 -15.36 -15.26 -13.92
C PRO A 216 -14.75 -15.61 -15.27
N GLY A 217 -14.77 -14.67 -16.23
CA GLY A 217 -14.18 -14.85 -17.55
C GLY A 217 -14.98 -15.69 -18.55
N GLN A 218 -16.14 -16.26 -18.16
CA GLN A 218 -17.08 -16.85 -19.12
C GLN A 218 -17.79 -15.77 -19.94
N ASN A 219 -18.36 -16.13 -21.10
CA ASN A 219 -19.22 -15.20 -21.84
C ASN A 219 -20.59 -15.08 -21.16
N LEU A 220 -20.94 -13.87 -20.71
CA LEU A 220 -22.24 -13.60 -20.10
C LEU A 220 -23.34 -13.56 -21.17
N THR A 221 -24.16 -14.61 -21.24
CA THR A 221 -25.28 -14.69 -22.18
C THR A 221 -26.41 -13.73 -21.78
N GLU A 222 -27.31 -13.43 -22.72
CA GLU A 222 -28.49 -12.62 -22.42
C GLU A 222 -29.43 -13.26 -21.40
N SER A 223 -29.51 -14.60 -21.33
CA SER A 223 -30.31 -15.28 -20.30
C SER A 223 -29.70 -15.13 -18.92
N GLN A 224 -28.39 -15.37 -18.79
CA GLN A 224 -27.66 -15.22 -17.52
C GLN A 224 -27.68 -13.78 -17.02
N LEU A 225 -27.55 -12.80 -17.93
CA LEU A 225 -27.63 -11.40 -17.56
C LEU A 225 -29.01 -11.05 -16.97
N ARG A 226 -30.10 -11.59 -17.51
CA ARG A 226 -31.45 -11.40 -16.96
C ARG A 226 -31.59 -11.99 -15.56
N GLU A 227 -31.04 -13.18 -15.33
CA GLU A 227 -31.05 -13.85 -14.02
C GLU A 227 -30.27 -13.05 -12.98
N VAL A 228 -29.07 -12.58 -13.32
CA VAL A 228 -28.26 -11.67 -12.48
C VAL A 228 -29.02 -10.40 -12.14
N VAL A 229 -29.65 -9.76 -13.12
CA VAL A 229 -30.40 -8.52 -12.90
C VAL A 229 -31.61 -8.77 -11.99
N LEU A 230 -32.30 -9.91 -12.15
CA LEU A 230 -33.39 -10.32 -11.28
C LEU A 230 -32.91 -10.59 -9.84
N ARG A 231 -31.79 -11.29 -9.66
CA ARG A 231 -31.21 -11.50 -8.32
C ARG A 231 -30.77 -10.18 -7.69
N ALA A 232 -30.21 -9.27 -8.48
CA ALA A 232 -29.82 -7.95 -8.00
C ALA A 232 -31.04 -7.15 -7.50
N SER A 233 -32.23 -7.28 -8.11
CA SER A 233 -33.43 -6.60 -7.61
C SER A 233 -33.88 -7.06 -6.22
N ASP A 234 -33.56 -8.30 -5.85
CA ASP A 234 -33.95 -8.90 -4.56
C ASP A 234 -32.84 -8.84 -3.49
N SER A 235 -31.66 -8.34 -3.84
CA SER A 235 -30.47 -8.35 -2.99
C SER A 235 -30.46 -7.21 -1.98
N SER A 236 -30.70 -7.50 -0.70
CA SER A 236 -30.80 -6.50 0.38
C SER A 236 -29.51 -5.70 0.66
N PHE A 237 -28.35 -6.22 0.26
CA PHE A 237 -27.06 -5.53 0.42
C PHE A 237 -26.79 -4.46 -0.65
N LEU A 238 -27.60 -4.40 -1.71
CA LEU A 238 -27.59 -3.34 -2.71
C LEU A 238 -28.54 -2.19 -2.31
N THR A 239 -28.23 -0.97 -2.76
CA THR A 239 -29.00 0.23 -2.43
C THR A 239 -30.44 0.12 -2.94
N ALA A 240 -31.38 0.69 -2.18
CA ALA A 240 -32.79 0.73 -2.59
C ALA A 240 -32.99 1.46 -3.93
N ALA A 241 -32.18 2.50 -4.19
CA ALA A 241 -32.22 3.26 -5.43
C ALA A 241 -31.85 2.41 -6.65
N PHE A 242 -30.77 1.62 -6.57
CA PHE A 242 -30.36 0.72 -7.65
C PHE A 242 -31.40 -0.38 -7.89
N ARG A 243 -31.93 -1.00 -6.82
CA ARG A 243 -33.00 -2.01 -6.92
C ARG A 243 -34.26 -1.47 -7.60
N GLN A 244 -34.67 -0.24 -7.30
CA GLN A 244 -35.79 0.41 -7.98
C GLN A 244 -35.49 0.77 -9.44
N ALA A 245 -34.23 1.02 -9.80
CA ALA A 245 -33.84 1.33 -11.17
C ALA A 245 -33.92 0.09 -12.08
N ILE A 246 -33.58 -1.10 -11.55
CA ILE A 246 -33.70 -2.38 -12.27
C ILE A 246 -35.13 -2.61 -12.79
N GLY A 247 -36.15 -2.28 -11.99
CA GLY A 247 -37.56 -2.46 -12.36
C GLY A 247 -38.10 -1.53 -13.44
N LYS A 248 -37.28 -0.65 -14.03
CA LYS A 248 -37.69 0.34 -15.04
C LYS A 248 -37.09 0.02 -16.39
N SER A 249 -37.93 -0.19 -17.41
CA SER A 249 -37.52 -0.56 -18.78
C SER A 249 -36.52 0.41 -19.41
N ALA A 250 -36.58 1.70 -19.06
CA ALA A 250 -35.66 2.72 -19.54
C ALA A 250 -34.20 2.55 -19.05
N PHE A 251 -33.93 1.72 -18.02
CA PHE A 251 -32.58 1.46 -17.49
C PHE A 251 -32.05 0.06 -17.74
N ALA A 252 -32.83 -0.79 -18.41
CA ALA A 252 -32.40 -2.13 -18.74
C ALA A 252 -31.04 -2.11 -19.47
N GLU A 253 -30.93 -1.34 -20.56
CA GLU A 253 -29.72 -1.31 -21.36
C GLU A 253 -28.47 -0.75 -20.62
N PRO A 254 -28.52 0.42 -19.94
CA PRO A 254 -27.38 0.90 -19.15
C PRO A 254 -26.97 -0.03 -18.01
N ILE A 255 -27.94 -0.62 -17.30
CA ILE A 255 -27.67 -1.57 -16.22
C ILE A 255 -27.00 -2.81 -16.79
N ASN A 256 -27.49 -3.31 -17.93
CA ASN A 256 -26.92 -4.45 -18.63
C ASN A 256 -25.47 -4.19 -19.05
N VAL A 257 -25.18 -3.03 -19.66
CA VAL A 257 -23.81 -2.63 -20.04
C VAL A 257 -22.90 -2.56 -18.81
N ARG A 258 -23.37 -1.96 -17.71
CA ARG A 258 -22.57 -1.83 -16.49
C ARG A 258 -22.35 -3.18 -15.80
N MET A 259 -23.37 -4.04 -15.73
CA MET A 259 -23.26 -5.39 -15.19
C MET A 259 -22.27 -6.24 -16.00
N ARG A 260 -22.30 -6.15 -17.34
CA ARG A 260 -21.31 -6.80 -18.21
C ARG A 260 -19.89 -6.32 -17.92
N SER A 261 -19.69 -5.00 -17.82
CA SER A 261 -18.39 -4.41 -17.48
C SER A 261 -17.88 -4.87 -16.12
N LEU A 262 -18.73 -4.89 -15.08
CA LEU A 262 -18.35 -5.39 -13.75
C LEU A 262 -18.04 -6.89 -13.76
N PHE A 263 -18.77 -7.66 -14.56
CA PHE A 263 -18.53 -9.10 -14.72
C PHE A 263 -17.21 -9.41 -15.45
N GLU A 264 -16.86 -8.63 -16.48
CA GLU A 264 -15.57 -8.73 -17.17
C GLU A 264 -14.38 -8.51 -16.22
N ASP A 265 -14.52 -7.53 -15.32
CA ASP A 265 -13.51 -7.13 -14.33
C ASP A 265 -13.48 -8.04 -13.09
N TRP A 266 -14.51 -8.87 -12.88
CA TRP A 266 -14.58 -9.77 -11.72
C TRP A 266 -13.56 -10.90 -11.84
N ASP A 267 -12.79 -11.12 -10.78
CA ASP A 267 -11.72 -12.14 -10.70
C ASP A 267 -12.14 -13.40 -9.92
N GLY A 268 -13.39 -13.46 -9.45
CA GLY A 268 -13.93 -14.57 -8.65
C GLY A 268 -13.95 -14.31 -7.17
N THR A 269 -13.35 -13.22 -6.69
CA THR A 269 -13.40 -12.84 -5.27
C THR A 269 -14.79 -12.37 -4.86
N ILE A 270 -15.22 -12.73 -3.64
CA ILE A 270 -16.51 -12.33 -3.07
C ILE A 270 -16.20 -11.43 -1.86
N PRO A 271 -16.72 -10.18 -1.82
CA PRO A 271 -16.53 -9.29 -0.67
C PRO A 271 -17.04 -9.94 0.63
N ALA A 272 -16.42 -9.66 1.78
CA ALA A 272 -16.91 -10.16 3.06
C ALA A 272 -18.25 -9.50 3.44
N ARG A 273 -19.11 -10.18 4.20
CA ARG A 273 -20.27 -9.51 4.81
C ARG A 273 -19.74 -8.64 5.94
N ALA A 274 -19.79 -7.31 5.77
CA ALA A 274 -19.63 -6.40 6.90
C ALA A 274 -20.71 -6.76 7.93
N ALA A 275 -20.32 -7.48 8.98
CA ALA A 275 -21.19 -7.68 10.12
C ALA A 275 -21.53 -6.29 10.65
N GLN A 276 -22.83 -6.01 10.84
CA GLN A 276 -23.26 -4.87 11.63
C GLN A 276 -22.87 -5.15 13.09
N SER A 277 -21.59 -4.96 13.42
CA SER A 277 -21.14 -4.84 14.79
C SER A 277 -21.26 -3.38 15.19
N THR A 278 -22.17 -3.13 16.12
CA THR A 278 -22.19 -1.92 16.92
C THR A 278 -20.82 -1.73 17.56
N GLY A 279 -20.10 -0.68 17.16
CA GLY A 279 -18.95 -0.10 17.85
C GLY A 279 -17.85 -1.07 18.28
N HIS A 280 -16.87 -1.32 17.41
CA HIS A 280 -15.42 -1.29 17.69
C HIS A 280 -14.66 -1.90 16.49
N ALA A 281 -13.61 -1.19 16.07
CA ALA A 281 -12.53 -1.57 15.15
C ALA A 281 -12.90 -2.45 13.93
N SER A 282 -13.01 -1.79 12.78
CA SER A 282 -12.92 -2.36 11.43
C SER A 282 -11.67 -3.24 11.27
N ALA A 283 -11.85 -4.56 11.23
CA ALA A 283 -10.84 -5.49 10.74
C ALA A 283 -10.69 -5.31 9.23
N PRO A 284 -9.45 -5.26 8.69
CA PRO A 284 -9.23 -5.02 7.27
C PRO A 284 -9.53 -6.25 6.42
N GLU A 285 -10.17 -6.01 5.27
CA GLU A 285 -10.19 -6.92 4.12
C GLU A 285 -8.75 -7.03 3.57
N GLY A 286 -8.08 -8.09 3.99
CA GLY A 286 -6.95 -8.72 3.31
C GLY A 286 -7.27 -10.20 3.29
N THR A 287 -6.94 -10.89 2.21
CA THR A 287 -7.09 -12.34 2.06
C THR A 287 -6.82 -13.06 3.38
N THR A 288 -7.79 -13.87 3.81
CA THR A 288 -7.63 -14.85 4.89
C THR A 288 -6.54 -15.83 4.47
N GLU A 289 -5.27 -15.43 4.60
CA GLU A 289 -4.15 -16.35 4.62
C GLU A 289 -4.21 -17.04 5.98
N THR A 290 -4.63 -18.30 5.95
CA THR A 290 -4.75 -19.13 7.14
C THR A 290 -3.38 -19.30 7.77
N ASP A 291 -3.32 -19.08 9.09
CA ASP A 291 -2.16 -19.26 9.96
C ASP A 291 -1.77 -20.75 10.14
N GLU A 292 -2.00 -21.58 9.13
CA GLU A 292 -1.99 -23.04 9.19
C GLU A 292 -0.83 -23.63 8.38
N LEU A 293 -0.28 -24.74 8.85
CA LEU A 293 0.60 -25.56 8.02
C LEU A 293 -0.23 -26.19 6.89
N GLY A 294 0.35 -26.22 5.68
CA GLY A 294 -0.21 -26.96 4.55
C GLY A 294 0.49 -28.30 4.37
N LEU A 295 -0.17 -29.25 3.72
CA LEU A 295 0.45 -30.53 3.35
C LEU A 295 1.30 -30.39 2.09
N VAL A 296 2.49 -30.98 2.11
CA VAL A 296 3.37 -31.10 0.94
C VAL A 296 3.81 -32.55 0.75
N LEU A 297 3.71 -33.08 -0.46
CA LEU A 297 4.29 -34.38 -0.82
C LEU A 297 5.43 -34.17 -1.82
N GLY A 298 6.65 -34.51 -1.39
CA GLY A 298 7.85 -34.52 -2.24
C GLY A 298 8.14 -35.91 -2.81
N LEU A 299 8.87 -35.96 -3.92
CA LEU A 299 9.48 -37.19 -4.43
C LEU A 299 10.89 -37.33 -3.85
N GLN A 300 11.30 -38.55 -3.46
CA GLN A 300 12.68 -38.81 -3.05
C GLN A 300 13.66 -38.62 -4.23
N GLU A 301 14.91 -38.26 -3.93
CA GLU A 301 15.98 -38.13 -4.93
C GLU A 301 16.04 -39.41 -5.80
N GLU A 302 16.15 -39.24 -7.13
CA GLU A 302 16.00 -40.25 -8.22
C GLU A 302 14.61 -40.39 -8.89
N ASN A 303 13.62 -39.54 -8.58
CA ASN A 303 12.30 -39.53 -9.26
C ASN A 303 11.55 -40.89 -9.24
N SER A 304 11.90 -41.78 -8.32
CA SER A 304 11.19 -43.05 -8.12
C SER A 304 10.30 -42.95 -6.88
N LEU A 305 9.06 -43.46 -6.97
CA LEU A 305 8.17 -43.64 -5.82
C LEU A 305 8.94 -44.44 -4.75
N PRO A 306 9.03 -43.96 -3.49
CA PRO A 306 7.91 -43.50 -2.66
C PRO A 306 7.82 -41.98 -2.34
N TRP A 307 6.65 -41.54 -1.84
CA TRP A 307 6.37 -40.16 -1.42
C TRP A 307 7.00 -39.79 -0.07
N GLU A 308 7.52 -38.56 0.02
CA GLU A 308 8.00 -37.94 1.26
C GLU A 308 6.99 -36.91 1.77
N VAL A 309 6.57 -37.02 3.03
CA VAL A 309 5.64 -36.07 3.67
C VAL A 309 6.40 -34.89 4.25
N LYS A 310 6.05 -33.68 3.82
CA LYS A 310 6.61 -32.41 4.28
C LYS A 310 5.48 -31.42 4.61
N TRP A 311 5.85 -30.28 5.19
CA TRP A 311 4.92 -29.24 5.59
C TRP A 311 5.21 -27.95 4.83
N ARG A 312 4.15 -27.35 4.27
CA ARG A 312 4.19 -25.96 3.78
C ARG A 312 4.06 -25.07 5.01
N VAL A 313 5.06 -24.25 5.21
CA VAL A 313 5.10 -23.23 6.24
C VAL A 313 4.62 -21.92 5.62
N PRO A 314 3.58 -21.26 6.16
CA PRO A 314 3.16 -19.94 5.69
C PRO A 314 4.27 -18.90 5.97
N PRO A 315 4.31 -17.76 5.26
CA PRO A 315 5.25 -16.69 5.57
C PRO A 315 4.99 -16.15 6.99
N LEU A 316 5.86 -16.50 7.95
CA LEU A 316 5.67 -16.15 9.36
C LEU A 316 6.22 -14.77 9.72
N ARG A 317 7.33 -14.37 9.08
CA ARG A 317 7.93 -13.03 9.14
C ARG A 317 8.50 -12.64 7.77
N ASP A 318 9.01 -11.43 7.65
CA ASP A 318 9.59 -10.93 6.40
C ASP A 318 10.81 -11.76 5.96
N GLU A 319 11.61 -12.26 6.91
CA GLU A 319 12.71 -13.21 6.69
C GLU A 319 13.04 -14.01 7.97
N GLY A 320 13.63 -15.20 7.81
CA GLY A 320 14.18 -15.99 8.92
C GLY A 320 14.15 -17.51 8.68
N ARG A 321 14.65 -18.25 9.67
CA ARG A 321 14.57 -19.72 9.72
C ARG A 321 13.61 -20.17 10.80
N LEU A 322 12.61 -20.96 10.43
CA LEU A 322 11.71 -21.68 11.34
C LEU A 322 12.28 -23.06 11.67
N LEU A 323 12.02 -23.54 12.89
CA LEU A 323 12.19 -24.91 13.31
C LEU A 323 10.89 -25.38 14.01
N LEU A 324 10.18 -26.30 13.37
CA LEU A 324 9.01 -27.01 13.88
C LEU A 324 9.44 -28.25 14.67
N ARG A 325 8.79 -28.53 15.80
CA ARG A 325 9.02 -29.72 16.64
C ARG A 325 7.70 -30.37 17.03
N PHE A 326 7.60 -31.68 16.81
CA PHE A 326 6.47 -32.53 17.22
C PHE A 326 7.01 -33.84 17.81
N GLY A 327 6.76 -34.08 19.09
CA GLY A 327 7.36 -35.20 19.82
C GLY A 327 8.89 -35.13 19.80
N SER A 328 9.55 -36.19 19.31
CA SER A 328 11.02 -36.27 19.16
C SER A 328 11.54 -35.81 17.80
N ALA A 329 10.65 -35.46 16.85
CA ALA A 329 11.02 -35.07 15.49
C ALA A 329 11.01 -33.55 15.31
N SER A 330 11.85 -33.07 14.39
CA SER A 330 11.94 -31.65 14.06
C SER A 330 12.18 -31.40 12.56
N TRP A 331 11.62 -30.28 12.08
CA TRP A 331 11.73 -29.83 10.69
C TRP A 331 12.09 -28.35 10.64
N SER A 332 13.01 -27.95 9.77
CA SER A 332 13.34 -26.54 9.56
C SER A 332 12.75 -26.01 8.26
N ALA A 333 12.50 -24.71 8.17
CA ALA A 333 12.11 -24.06 6.91
C ALA A 333 12.69 -22.64 6.87
N GLN A 334 13.20 -22.21 5.72
CA GLN A 334 13.70 -20.85 5.52
C GLN A 334 12.64 -20.06 4.75
N PHE A 335 12.14 -18.97 5.32
CA PHE A 335 11.13 -18.14 4.66
C PHE A 335 11.69 -16.73 4.42
N GLY A 336 11.32 -16.16 3.27
CA GLY A 336 11.68 -14.81 2.85
C GLY A 336 10.61 -14.27 1.91
N GLY A 337 9.94 -13.18 2.30
CA GLY A 337 8.82 -12.60 1.56
C GLY A 337 7.47 -13.31 1.77
N LEU A 338 6.60 -13.25 0.76
CA LEU A 338 5.22 -13.75 0.78
C LEU A 338 5.07 -15.25 0.50
N GLU A 339 6.08 -15.87 -0.12
CA GLU A 339 5.94 -17.25 -0.54
C GLU A 339 6.26 -18.18 0.64
N GLY A 340 5.26 -18.99 1.03
CA GLY A 340 5.44 -20.00 2.05
C GLY A 340 6.55 -20.99 1.68
N SER A 341 7.39 -21.35 2.65
CA SER A 341 8.53 -22.25 2.49
C SER A 341 8.14 -23.72 2.73
N THR A 342 8.84 -24.67 2.11
CA THR A 342 8.67 -26.09 2.46
C THR A 342 9.64 -26.47 3.58
N SER A 343 9.16 -27.23 4.55
CA SER A 343 9.97 -27.74 5.65
C SER A 343 10.88 -28.89 5.21
N ARG A 344 12.09 -28.97 5.76
CA ARG A 344 13.04 -30.07 5.66
C ARG A 344 13.23 -30.73 7.02
N GLN A 345 13.18 -32.06 7.10
CA GLN A 345 13.43 -32.75 8.37
C GLN A 345 14.90 -32.60 8.80
N GLU A 346 15.13 -32.15 10.03
CA GLU A 346 16.47 -31.93 10.60
C GLU A 346 16.91 -33.11 11.48
N SER A 347 15.99 -33.62 12.30
CA SER A 347 16.24 -34.74 13.21
C SER A 347 14.96 -35.49 13.58
N GLY A 348 15.10 -36.76 13.94
CA GLY A 348 13.99 -37.66 14.31
C GLY A 348 13.94 -38.92 13.44
N ASP A 349 12.98 -39.80 13.77
CA ASP A 349 12.70 -41.00 12.98
C ASP A 349 12.24 -40.60 11.55
N PRO A 350 12.79 -41.19 10.48
CA PRO A 350 12.29 -40.98 9.11
C PRO A 350 10.78 -41.26 8.95
N ASP A 351 10.18 -42.08 9.81
CA ASP A 351 8.72 -42.34 9.80
C ASP A 351 7.89 -41.34 10.60
N ALA A 352 8.52 -40.37 11.28
CA ALA A 352 7.81 -39.40 12.13
C ALA A 352 6.77 -38.58 11.37
N ALA A 353 7.08 -38.13 10.16
CA ALA A 353 6.14 -37.36 9.33
C ALA A 353 4.89 -38.19 8.95
N ARG A 354 5.03 -39.50 8.74
CA ARG A 354 3.91 -40.42 8.49
C ARG A 354 3.05 -40.59 9.73
N SER A 355 3.67 -40.69 10.91
CA SER A 355 2.94 -40.77 12.18
C SER A 355 2.09 -39.52 12.42
N VAL A 356 2.65 -38.33 12.18
CA VAL A 356 1.91 -37.06 12.24
C VAL A 356 0.73 -37.06 11.26
N LEU A 357 0.97 -37.40 9.99
CA LEU A 357 -0.09 -37.45 8.98
C LEU A 357 -1.20 -38.45 9.38
N SER A 358 -0.86 -39.59 9.99
CA SER A 358 -1.85 -40.55 10.50
C SER A 358 -2.72 -39.99 11.62
N GLY A 359 -2.18 -39.11 12.48
CA GLY A 359 -2.94 -38.43 13.54
C GLY A 359 -4.00 -37.47 12.98
N LEU A 360 -3.66 -36.75 11.91
CA LEU A 360 -4.55 -35.78 11.24
C LEU A 360 -5.85 -36.38 10.71
N ALA A 361 -5.91 -37.70 10.51
CA ALA A 361 -7.14 -38.36 10.10
C ALA A 361 -8.29 -38.17 11.12
N ASN A 362 -7.96 -37.93 12.39
CA ASN A 362 -8.92 -37.90 13.49
C ASN A 362 -9.13 -36.50 14.08
N GLU A 363 -8.06 -35.71 14.23
CA GLU A 363 -8.09 -34.40 14.90
C GLU A 363 -7.07 -33.42 14.31
N ASP A 364 -7.19 -32.15 14.69
CA ASP A 364 -6.20 -31.12 14.38
C ASP A 364 -4.94 -31.34 15.23
N LEU A 365 -3.76 -31.09 14.65
CA LEU A 365 -2.49 -31.24 15.37
C LEU A 365 -1.77 -29.90 15.55
N GLU A 366 -1.02 -29.76 16.64
CA GLU A 366 -0.24 -28.56 16.97
C GLU A 366 1.26 -28.88 17.04
N PHE A 367 2.07 -28.05 16.37
CA PHE A 367 3.53 -28.15 16.37
C PHE A 367 4.11 -27.05 17.23
N SER A 368 5.05 -27.35 18.12
CA SER A 368 5.86 -26.30 18.75
C SER A 368 6.85 -25.73 17.72
N ALA A 369 7.14 -24.43 17.76
CA ALA A 369 7.93 -23.77 16.73
C ALA A 369 8.93 -22.77 17.32
N THR A 370 10.12 -22.65 16.73
CA THR A 370 11.12 -21.62 17.06
C THR A 370 11.60 -20.92 15.79
N VAL A 371 11.89 -19.61 15.85
CA VAL A 371 12.42 -18.80 14.73
C VAL A 371 13.79 -18.24 15.08
N SER A 372 14.75 -18.29 14.16
CA SER A 372 16.05 -17.62 14.28
C SER A 372 16.26 -16.58 13.16
N GLU A 373 16.88 -15.45 13.55
CA GLU A 373 17.30 -14.36 12.65
C GLU A 373 18.78 -14.56 12.25
N GLU A 374 19.12 -14.33 10.98
CA GLU A 374 20.44 -14.66 10.42
C GLU A 374 21.61 -13.89 11.04
N GLU A 375 21.37 -12.70 11.63
CA GLU A 375 22.45 -11.87 12.21
C GLU A 375 23.00 -12.41 13.54
N ASP A 376 22.23 -13.18 14.33
CA ASP A 376 22.60 -13.56 15.71
C ASP A 376 22.50 -15.08 16.02
N GLY A 377 21.90 -15.89 15.14
CA GLY A 377 21.83 -17.36 15.28
C GLY A 377 21.05 -17.89 16.50
N ARG A 378 20.30 -17.04 17.22
CA ARG A 378 19.50 -17.43 18.40
C ARG A 378 18.08 -17.84 18.01
N GLU A 379 17.65 -19.03 18.47
CA GLU A 379 16.28 -19.53 18.30
C GLU A 379 15.32 -18.92 19.34
N THR A 380 14.18 -18.39 18.90
CA THR A 380 13.12 -17.86 19.76
C THR A 380 11.84 -18.69 19.61
N PRO A 381 11.22 -19.22 20.67
CA PRO A 381 9.94 -19.91 20.57
C PRO A 381 8.84 -18.98 20.04
N ILE A 382 7.92 -19.54 19.27
CA ILE A 382 6.66 -18.93 18.87
C ILE A 382 5.51 -19.89 19.21
N CYS A 383 4.27 -19.40 19.17
CA CYS A 383 3.08 -20.19 19.44
C CYS A 383 3.04 -21.44 18.56
N PRO A 384 2.44 -22.51 19.08
CA PRO A 384 2.21 -23.68 18.29
C PRO A 384 1.49 -23.37 16.99
N ILE A 385 1.99 -23.93 15.89
CA ILE A 385 1.37 -23.80 14.57
C ILE A 385 0.45 -24.99 14.35
N ARG A 386 -0.80 -24.70 14.00
CA ARG A 386 -1.82 -25.72 13.77
C ARG A 386 -1.71 -26.29 12.37
N LEU A 387 -1.92 -27.60 12.27
CA LEU A 387 -2.14 -28.33 11.04
C LEU A 387 -3.57 -28.88 11.07
N PRO A 388 -4.52 -28.29 10.31
CA PRO A 388 -5.93 -28.62 10.43
C PRO A 388 -6.25 -29.98 9.81
N ARG A 389 -7.27 -30.63 10.37
CA ARG A 389 -7.87 -31.81 9.77
C ARG A 389 -8.68 -31.42 8.53
N ARG A 390 -8.44 -32.09 7.40
CA ARG A 390 -9.29 -32.02 6.20
C ARG A 390 -10.01 -33.35 5.99
N GLN A 391 -11.19 -33.29 5.37
CA GLN A 391 -11.89 -34.48 4.88
C GLN A 391 -11.28 -34.98 3.57
N LEU A 392 -10.77 -34.05 2.74
CA LEU A 392 -10.08 -34.31 1.49
C LEU A 392 -9.05 -33.21 1.27
N TRP A 393 -7.83 -33.57 0.86
CA TRP A 393 -6.84 -32.61 0.38
C TRP A 393 -6.82 -32.63 -1.14
N VAL A 394 -6.90 -31.44 -1.75
CA VAL A 394 -6.64 -31.24 -3.18
C VAL A 394 -5.20 -30.74 -3.30
N LEU A 395 -4.38 -31.47 -4.05
CA LEU A 395 -2.95 -31.19 -4.22
C LEU A 395 -2.63 -30.96 -5.70
N ALA A 396 -1.78 -29.96 -5.98
CA ALA A 396 -1.29 -29.65 -7.31
C ALA A 396 0.24 -29.48 -7.30
N PHE A 397 0.91 -29.75 -8.43
CA PHE A 397 2.35 -29.56 -8.55
C PHE A 397 2.70 -28.08 -8.51
N LYS A 398 3.67 -27.73 -7.65
CA LYS A 398 4.31 -26.41 -7.62
C LYS A 398 5.82 -26.53 -7.69
N ALA A 399 6.45 -25.55 -8.34
CA ALA A 399 7.89 -25.41 -8.36
C ALA A 399 8.39 -24.93 -6.99
N SER A 400 9.37 -25.62 -6.40
CA SER A 400 10.14 -25.12 -5.27
C SER A 400 11.48 -24.53 -5.76
N GLY A 401 12.02 -23.54 -5.05
CA GLY A 401 13.24 -22.80 -5.43
C GLY A 401 14.50 -23.67 -5.60
N GLU A 402 14.48 -24.92 -5.16
CA GLU A 402 15.60 -25.88 -5.25
C GLU A 402 15.45 -26.92 -6.40
N ASN A 403 14.71 -26.63 -7.47
CA ASN A 403 14.43 -27.56 -8.60
C ASN A 403 13.67 -28.85 -8.21
N LEU A 404 13.23 -28.99 -6.96
CA LEU A 404 12.41 -30.10 -6.49
C LEU A 404 10.93 -29.81 -6.79
N GLN A 405 10.25 -30.76 -7.45
CA GLN A 405 8.80 -30.70 -7.67
C GLN A 405 8.07 -31.31 -6.47
N GLU A 406 7.09 -30.57 -5.96
CA GLU A 406 6.32 -30.98 -4.79
C GLU A 406 4.82 -30.80 -5.06
N LEU A 407 4.01 -31.76 -4.61
CA LEU A 407 2.55 -31.61 -4.56
C LEU A 407 2.20 -30.78 -3.34
N ARG A 408 1.55 -29.63 -3.53
CA ARG A 408 1.13 -28.72 -2.46
C ARG A 408 -0.39 -28.59 -2.44
N GLU A 409 -0.94 -28.39 -1.25
CA GLU A 409 -2.37 -28.08 -1.06
C GLU A 409 -2.78 -26.85 -1.89
N ASP A 410 -3.86 -27.00 -2.67
CA ASP A 410 -4.41 -25.99 -3.57
C ASP A 410 -5.91 -26.24 -3.85
N SER A 411 -6.55 -25.31 -4.56
CA SER A 411 -7.90 -25.49 -5.13
C SER A 411 -7.89 -26.41 -6.37
N LEU A 412 -9.05 -26.97 -6.71
CA LEU A 412 -9.19 -27.84 -7.88
C LEU A 412 -9.01 -27.03 -9.19
N PRO A 413 -8.00 -27.33 -10.03
CA PRO A 413 -7.70 -26.54 -11.23
C PRO A 413 -8.77 -26.70 -12.30
N LEU A 414 -8.84 -25.77 -13.27
CA LEU A 414 -9.71 -25.89 -14.43
C LEU A 414 -9.22 -26.99 -15.37
N HIS A 415 -7.92 -27.05 -15.64
CA HIS A 415 -7.33 -28.00 -16.56
C HIS A 415 -6.15 -28.74 -15.92
N GLY A 416 -5.75 -29.85 -16.55
CA GLY A 416 -4.59 -30.63 -16.14
C GLY A 416 -4.84 -31.52 -14.93
N VAL A 417 -3.75 -31.90 -14.27
CA VAL A 417 -3.74 -32.97 -13.26
C VAL A 417 -3.98 -32.40 -11.86
N ALA A 418 -4.82 -33.08 -11.08
CA ALA A 418 -4.98 -32.82 -9.65
C ALA A 418 -4.90 -34.13 -8.85
N TYR A 419 -4.37 -34.05 -7.65
CA TYR A 419 -4.22 -35.19 -6.76
C TYR A 419 -5.17 -35.03 -5.57
N LEU A 420 -6.03 -36.02 -5.37
CA LEU A 420 -6.99 -36.06 -4.28
C LEU A 420 -6.47 -37.05 -3.23
N LEU A 421 -6.14 -36.53 -2.06
CA LEU A 421 -5.68 -37.34 -0.93
C LEU A 421 -6.81 -37.44 0.10
N ALA A 422 -7.25 -38.66 0.40
CA ALA A 422 -8.28 -38.94 1.39
C ALA A 422 -7.76 -39.77 2.58
N PRO A 423 -8.11 -39.39 3.82
CA PRO A 423 -7.84 -40.20 5.00
C PRO A 423 -8.74 -41.45 5.03
N PRO A 424 -8.44 -42.47 5.85
CA PRO A 424 -9.18 -43.74 5.87
C PRO A 424 -10.70 -43.59 6.06
N GLY A 425 -11.13 -42.62 6.87
CA GLY A 425 -12.55 -42.35 7.11
C GLY A 425 -13.32 -41.80 5.89
N ASN A 426 -12.62 -41.13 4.95
CA ASN A 426 -13.22 -40.56 3.74
C ASN A 426 -12.80 -41.29 2.45
N ALA A 427 -11.88 -42.25 2.54
CA ALA A 427 -11.36 -43.01 1.41
C ALA A 427 -12.45 -43.74 0.61
N ARG A 428 -13.45 -44.30 1.30
CA ARG A 428 -14.60 -44.94 0.64
C ARG A 428 -15.47 -43.92 -0.10
N LEU A 429 -15.75 -42.77 0.50
CA LEU A 429 -16.55 -41.71 -0.13
C LEU A 429 -15.85 -41.15 -1.38
N LEU A 430 -14.52 -40.99 -1.35
CA LEU A 430 -13.76 -40.60 -2.54
C LEU A 430 -13.87 -41.66 -3.64
N ARG A 431 -13.69 -42.95 -3.33
CA ARG A 431 -13.82 -44.03 -4.34
C ARG A 431 -15.23 -44.11 -4.91
N ASP A 432 -16.25 -44.08 -4.05
CA ASP A 432 -17.66 -44.12 -4.47
C ASP A 432 -17.98 -42.93 -5.37
N TYR A 433 -17.46 -41.73 -5.07
CA TYR A 433 -17.58 -40.55 -5.94
C TYR A 433 -16.89 -40.75 -7.30
N LEU A 434 -15.62 -41.18 -7.30
CA LEU A 434 -14.85 -41.39 -8.53
C LEU A 434 -15.50 -42.43 -9.45
N GLU A 435 -16.05 -43.51 -8.88
CA GLU A 435 -16.75 -44.58 -9.60
C GLU A 435 -18.15 -44.16 -10.07
N ARG A 436 -18.94 -43.53 -9.19
CA ARG A 436 -20.31 -43.08 -9.50
C ARG A 436 -20.32 -42.04 -10.62
N GLU A 437 -19.44 -41.05 -10.54
CA GLU A 437 -19.32 -39.99 -11.54
C GLU A 437 -18.52 -40.42 -12.78
N LYS A 438 -17.94 -41.64 -12.77
CA LYS A 438 -17.15 -42.23 -13.87
C LYS A 438 -15.98 -41.35 -14.31
N LEU A 439 -15.26 -40.76 -13.36
CA LEU A 439 -14.15 -39.86 -13.65
C LEU A 439 -12.92 -40.63 -14.13
N LYS A 440 -12.16 -40.06 -15.07
CA LYS A 440 -10.86 -40.62 -15.49
C LYS A 440 -9.81 -40.37 -14.40
N HIS A 441 -9.43 -41.43 -13.71
CA HIS A 441 -8.50 -41.35 -12.59
C HIS A 441 -7.64 -42.62 -12.49
N THR A 442 -6.53 -42.50 -11.78
CA THR A 442 -5.72 -43.63 -11.32
C THR A 442 -5.46 -43.53 -9.83
N ILE A 443 -5.60 -44.64 -9.12
CA ILE A 443 -5.10 -44.74 -7.75
C ILE A 443 -3.57 -44.85 -7.84
N VAL A 444 -2.90 -43.85 -7.29
CA VAL A 444 -1.44 -43.76 -7.27
C VAL A 444 -0.91 -44.64 -6.14
N ASP A 445 0.29 -45.20 -6.32
CA ASP A 445 0.95 -45.90 -5.23
C ASP A 445 1.11 -44.95 -4.03
N SER A 446 0.53 -45.36 -2.90
CA SER A 446 0.59 -44.65 -1.64
C SER A 446 1.80 -45.05 -0.80
N SER A 447 2.77 -45.77 -1.38
CA SER A 447 4.07 -46.02 -0.75
C SER A 447 4.69 -44.69 -0.30
N GLY A 448 4.95 -44.57 0.99
CA GLY A 448 5.37 -43.32 1.61
C GLY A 448 4.31 -42.62 2.48
N LEU A 449 3.03 -42.97 2.30
CA LEU A 449 1.90 -42.45 3.08
C LEU A 449 1.46 -43.45 4.17
N PRO A 450 0.69 -43.01 5.20
CA PRO A 450 0.20 -43.91 6.23
C PRO A 450 -0.78 -44.97 5.70
N ILE A 451 -0.84 -46.11 6.38
CA ILE A 451 -1.70 -47.24 5.99
C ILE A 451 -3.17 -46.80 5.92
N GLY A 452 -3.86 -47.18 4.84
CA GLY A 452 -5.29 -46.93 4.64
C GLY A 452 -5.65 -45.59 3.99
N TRP A 453 -4.66 -44.72 3.74
CA TRP A 453 -4.85 -43.51 2.96
C TRP A 453 -4.96 -43.83 1.46
N VAL A 454 -5.71 -43.00 0.73
CA VAL A 454 -5.89 -43.15 -0.72
C VAL A 454 -5.47 -41.88 -1.41
N LEU A 455 -4.54 -42.00 -2.35
CA LEU A 455 -4.13 -40.94 -3.26
C LEU A 455 -4.68 -41.26 -4.66
N ALA A 456 -5.60 -40.45 -5.16
CA ALA A 456 -6.15 -40.57 -6.50
C ALA A 456 -5.62 -39.42 -7.37
N CYS A 457 -5.10 -39.74 -8.54
CA CYS A 457 -4.71 -38.77 -9.56
C CYS A 457 -5.85 -38.64 -10.57
N LEU A 458 -6.41 -37.44 -10.67
CA LEU A 458 -7.31 -37.04 -11.75
C LEU A 458 -6.48 -36.65 -12.96
N HIS A 459 -6.66 -37.34 -14.08
CA HIS A 459 -5.80 -37.15 -15.26
C HIS A 459 -6.07 -35.84 -15.99
N ASP A 460 -7.33 -35.38 -15.96
CA ASP A 460 -7.72 -34.14 -16.63
C ASP A 460 -8.93 -33.53 -15.91
N CYS A 461 -8.69 -32.45 -15.18
CA CYS A 461 -9.74 -31.67 -14.53
C CYS A 461 -10.64 -30.96 -15.56
N GLY A 462 -10.16 -30.72 -16.79
CA GLY A 462 -10.93 -30.11 -17.87
C GLY A 462 -12.13 -30.94 -18.30
N ALA A 463 -12.08 -32.26 -18.10
CA ALA A 463 -13.17 -33.19 -18.40
C ALA A 463 -14.31 -33.18 -17.35
N LEU A 464 -14.12 -32.50 -16.22
CA LEU A 464 -15.12 -32.47 -15.14
C LEU A 464 -16.25 -31.48 -15.45
N THR A 465 -17.49 -31.93 -15.29
CA THR A 465 -18.66 -31.04 -15.36
C THR A 465 -18.75 -30.13 -14.14
N SER A 466 -19.56 -29.07 -14.23
CA SER A 466 -19.82 -28.18 -13.08
C SER A 466 -20.38 -28.94 -11.89
N GLU A 467 -21.38 -29.80 -12.11
CA GLU A 467 -21.98 -30.63 -11.05
C GLU A 467 -20.95 -31.55 -10.39
N GLN A 468 -20.07 -32.18 -11.18
CA GLN A 468 -19.01 -33.03 -10.64
C GLN A 468 -18.06 -32.24 -9.74
N ARG A 469 -17.65 -31.04 -10.16
CA ARG A 469 -16.79 -30.16 -9.36
C ARG A 469 -17.45 -29.76 -8.04
N ASP A 470 -18.76 -29.52 -8.05
CA ASP A 470 -19.50 -29.12 -6.85
C ASP A 470 -19.72 -30.29 -5.88
N MET A 471 -19.77 -31.53 -6.38
CA MET A 471 -20.00 -32.76 -5.62
C MET A 471 -18.74 -33.41 -5.01
N VAL A 472 -17.56 -32.78 -5.13
CA VAL A 472 -16.32 -33.32 -4.54
C VAL A 472 -16.50 -33.45 -3.00
N PRO A 473 -16.17 -34.61 -2.39
CA PRO A 473 -16.47 -34.88 -0.98
C PRO A 473 -15.42 -34.26 -0.02
N ASP A 474 -15.19 -32.95 -0.13
CA ASP A 474 -14.27 -32.16 0.72
C ASP A 474 -14.96 -31.49 1.91
N GLY A 475 -16.30 -31.40 1.89
CA GLY A 475 -17.11 -30.84 2.97
C GLY A 475 -17.39 -29.35 2.84
N GLU A 476 -17.04 -28.72 1.71
CA GLU A 476 -17.31 -27.29 1.45
C GLU A 476 -18.64 -27.07 0.72
N ASN A 477 -19.42 -26.07 1.17
CA ASN A 477 -20.76 -25.76 0.60
C ASN A 477 -20.75 -24.61 -0.43
N GLU A 478 -19.71 -23.77 -0.48
CA GLU A 478 -19.58 -22.63 -1.39
C GLU A 478 -18.16 -22.64 -1.99
N ARG A 479 -18.03 -22.85 -3.31
CA ARG A 479 -16.73 -22.97 -3.98
C ARG A 479 -16.42 -21.72 -4.81
N PRO A 480 -15.20 -21.15 -4.72
CA PRO A 480 -14.75 -20.16 -5.69
C PRO A 480 -14.64 -20.81 -7.07
N ALA A 481 -15.28 -20.24 -8.09
CA ALA A 481 -15.13 -20.72 -9.46
C ALA A 481 -13.78 -20.27 -10.04
N PRO A 482 -12.87 -21.20 -10.40
CA PRO A 482 -11.58 -20.82 -10.96
C PRO A 482 -11.76 -20.13 -12.34
N ARG A 483 -10.97 -19.08 -12.60
CA ARG A 483 -10.87 -18.37 -13.89
C ARG A 483 -9.67 -18.90 -14.69
N ALA A 484 -9.86 -19.19 -15.98
CA ALA A 484 -8.81 -19.72 -16.85
C ALA A 484 -7.67 -18.73 -17.09
N LEU A 485 -7.96 -17.42 -17.06
CA LEU A 485 -6.99 -16.36 -17.30
C LEU A 485 -7.11 -15.28 -16.23
N ARG A 486 -6.07 -15.09 -15.40
CA ARG A 486 -6.09 -14.17 -14.25
C ARG A 486 -4.95 -13.16 -14.35
N LEU A 487 -5.20 -11.96 -13.81
CA LEU A 487 -4.17 -10.95 -13.57
C LEU A 487 -3.86 -10.95 -12.07
N ILE A 488 -2.63 -11.30 -11.70
CA ILE A 488 -2.21 -11.45 -10.31
C ILE A 488 -1.07 -10.47 -9.99
N GLY A 489 -1.15 -9.86 -8.82
CA GLY A 489 -0.22 -8.82 -8.41
C GLY A 489 -0.39 -7.55 -9.24
N GLY A 490 0.70 -6.79 -9.34
CA GLY A 490 0.69 -5.45 -9.92
C GLY A 490 -0.06 -4.44 -9.05
N ARG A 491 0.24 -3.15 -9.23
CA ARG A 491 -0.49 -2.09 -8.55
C ARG A 491 -1.65 -1.63 -9.40
N SER A 492 -2.87 -1.86 -8.93
CA SER A 492 -4.08 -1.30 -9.53
C SER A 492 -4.73 -0.22 -8.67
N PHE A 493 -5.43 0.69 -9.33
CA PHE A 493 -6.31 1.70 -8.73
C PHE A 493 -7.57 1.84 -9.58
N ARG A 494 -8.65 2.40 -9.01
CA ARG A 494 -9.88 2.65 -9.78
C ARG A 494 -9.89 4.08 -10.30
N ARG A 495 -10.16 4.26 -11.60
CA ARG A 495 -10.34 5.57 -12.23
C ARG A 495 -11.63 5.58 -13.04
N GLY A 496 -12.54 6.49 -12.75
CA GLY A 496 -13.87 6.51 -13.39
C GLY A 496 -14.66 5.21 -13.18
N GLY A 497 -14.45 4.54 -12.05
CA GLY A 497 -15.07 3.24 -11.73
C GLY A 497 -14.42 2.02 -12.39
N VAL A 498 -13.36 2.20 -13.18
CA VAL A 498 -12.67 1.12 -13.91
C VAL A 498 -11.31 0.81 -13.27
N ARG A 499 -10.96 -0.48 -13.15
CA ARG A 499 -9.65 -0.91 -12.64
C ARG A 499 -8.56 -0.68 -13.69
N GLN A 500 -7.51 0.03 -13.32
CA GLN A 500 -6.32 0.29 -14.14
C GLN A 500 -5.05 -0.02 -13.36
N TYR A 501 -3.98 -0.44 -14.04
CA TYR A 501 -2.69 -0.78 -13.45
C TYR A 501 -1.64 0.31 -13.71
N ALA A 502 -0.74 0.52 -12.76
CA ALA A 502 0.44 1.35 -12.95
C ALA A 502 1.34 0.75 -14.05
N SER A 503 1.85 1.58 -14.96
CA SER A 503 2.68 1.10 -16.08
C SER A 503 4.00 0.46 -15.65
N TYR A 504 4.43 0.72 -14.42
CA TYR A 504 5.70 0.28 -13.83
C TYR A 504 5.52 -0.83 -12.77
N ASP A 505 4.29 -1.30 -12.55
CA ASP A 505 3.99 -2.44 -11.66
C ASP A 505 2.80 -3.18 -12.26
N LEU A 506 3.04 -3.78 -13.44
CA LEU A 506 2.04 -4.54 -14.18
C LEU A 506 1.80 -5.91 -13.51
N PRO A 507 0.59 -6.47 -13.65
CA PRO A 507 0.30 -7.80 -13.11
C PRO A 507 0.99 -8.90 -13.92
N THR A 508 1.19 -10.04 -13.29
CA THR A 508 1.53 -11.31 -13.96
C THR A 508 0.24 -11.96 -14.46
N ILE A 509 0.30 -12.60 -15.62
CA ILE A 509 -0.82 -13.38 -16.15
C ILE A 509 -0.68 -14.82 -15.68
N GLU A 510 -1.72 -15.36 -15.06
CA GLU A 510 -1.86 -16.80 -14.82
C GLU A 510 -2.85 -17.40 -15.81
N LEU A 511 -2.44 -18.47 -16.48
CA LEU A 511 -3.23 -19.23 -17.44
C LEU A 511 -3.39 -20.67 -16.93
N ASP A 512 -4.63 -21.03 -16.60
CA ASP A 512 -5.08 -22.38 -16.28
C ASP A 512 -5.86 -22.90 -17.50
N ALA A 513 -5.16 -23.61 -18.40
CA ALA A 513 -5.66 -24.03 -19.71
C ALA A 513 -4.92 -25.28 -20.23
N PRO A 514 -5.48 -26.01 -21.22
CA PRO A 514 -4.82 -27.16 -21.82
C PRO A 514 -3.43 -26.84 -22.39
N GLN A 515 -2.53 -27.83 -22.37
CA GLN A 515 -1.20 -27.68 -22.93
C GLN A 515 -1.27 -27.35 -24.43
N GLY A 516 -0.55 -26.32 -24.86
CA GLY A 516 -0.62 -25.80 -26.23
C GLY A 516 -1.55 -24.60 -26.40
N ALA A 517 -2.35 -24.24 -25.39
CA ALA A 517 -3.07 -22.98 -25.37
C ALA A 517 -2.10 -21.80 -25.50
N LYS A 518 -2.42 -20.83 -26.35
CA LYS A 518 -1.58 -19.66 -26.60
C LYS A 518 -2.30 -18.38 -26.21
N LEU A 519 -1.54 -17.49 -25.59
CA LEU A 519 -2.00 -16.12 -25.38
C LEU A 519 -1.76 -15.30 -26.64
N HIS A 520 -2.77 -14.55 -27.04
CA HIS A 520 -2.69 -13.64 -28.17
C HIS A 520 -3.03 -12.21 -27.72
N CYS A 521 -2.10 -11.29 -27.95
CA CYS A 521 -2.32 -9.86 -27.88
C CYS A 521 -1.30 -9.17 -28.80
N PRO A 522 -1.71 -8.56 -29.94
CA PRO A 522 -0.76 -8.00 -30.90
C PRO A 522 0.12 -6.87 -30.37
N LEU A 523 -0.32 -6.18 -29.32
CA LEU A 523 0.31 -4.98 -28.78
C LEU A 523 1.17 -5.25 -27.53
N LEU A 524 1.25 -6.51 -27.08
CA LEU A 524 2.03 -6.93 -25.92
C LEU A 524 2.99 -8.06 -26.29
N THR A 525 4.17 -8.04 -25.70
CA THR A 525 5.05 -9.20 -25.65
C THR A 525 4.79 -9.94 -24.35
N LEU A 526 4.36 -11.19 -24.46
CA LEU A 526 4.06 -12.06 -23.32
C LEU A 526 5.18 -13.09 -23.21
N SER A 527 5.97 -13.00 -22.15
CA SER A 527 7.06 -13.94 -21.89
C SER A 527 6.59 -14.95 -20.86
N GLU A 528 6.53 -16.22 -21.25
CA GLU A 528 6.26 -17.31 -20.30
C GLU A 528 7.44 -17.42 -19.31
N GLU A 529 7.12 -17.46 -18.03
CA GLU A 529 8.13 -17.69 -17.00
C GLU A 529 8.53 -19.17 -17.01
N PRO A 530 9.83 -19.49 -17.02
CA PRO A 530 10.29 -20.86 -17.11
C PRO A 530 9.80 -21.63 -15.88
N SER A 531 8.92 -22.60 -16.13
CA SER A 531 8.52 -23.57 -15.10
C SER A 531 9.47 -24.76 -15.16
N PRO A 532 10.08 -25.20 -14.03
CA PRO A 532 10.93 -26.39 -14.03
C PRO A 532 10.12 -27.61 -14.47
N ARG A 533 10.44 -28.16 -15.64
CA ARG A 533 9.77 -29.35 -16.21
C ARG A 533 10.40 -30.62 -15.64
N PRO A 534 9.61 -31.64 -15.28
CA PRO A 534 10.16 -32.89 -14.77
C PRO A 534 10.74 -33.75 -15.89
N SER A 535 11.80 -34.48 -15.58
CA SER A 535 12.29 -35.60 -16.37
C SER A 535 11.64 -36.89 -15.87
N GLY A 536 10.81 -37.55 -16.67
CA GLY A 536 10.32 -38.91 -16.39
C GLY A 536 8.89 -39.06 -15.83
N LEU A 537 8.22 -37.97 -15.45
CA LEU A 537 6.77 -37.95 -15.19
C LEU A 537 6.09 -37.14 -16.31
N ALA A 538 5.12 -37.74 -16.99
CA ALA A 538 4.31 -37.07 -18.00
C ALA A 538 3.28 -36.16 -17.30
N THR A 539 3.73 -35.07 -16.70
CA THR A 539 2.86 -34.11 -16.02
C THR A 539 2.88 -32.77 -16.72
N ASP A 540 1.79 -32.49 -17.42
CA ASP A 540 1.47 -31.15 -17.90
C ASP A 540 1.19 -30.26 -16.68
N LEU A 541 2.03 -29.26 -16.47
CA LEU A 541 1.78 -28.27 -15.41
C LEU A 541 0.51 -27.48 -15.77
N PRO A 542 -0.51 -27.47 -14.89
CA PRO A 542 -1.82 -26.90 -15.22
C PRO A 542 -1.79 -25.37 -15.30
N LEU A 543 -0.90 -24.73 -14.52
CA LEU A 543 -0.85 -23.28 -14.37
C LEU A 543 0.43 -22.71 -14.98
N ARG A 544 0.29 -21.85 -15.99
CA ARG A 544 1.39 -21.17 -16.67
C ARG A 544 1.38 -19.69 -16.33
N ARG A 545 2.56 -19.13 -16.04
CA ARG A 545 2.72 -17.70 -15.71
C ARG A 545 3.38 -16.94 -16.85
N PHE A 546 2.90 -15.74 -17.14
CA PHE A 546 3.47 -14.88 -18.17
C PHE A 546 3.70 -13.48 -17.63
N ARG A 547 4.93 -12.98 -17.85
CA ARG A 547 5.28 -11.59 -17.64
C ARG A 547 4.83 -10.76 -18.84
N ILE A 548 4.30 -9.57 -18.54
CA ILE A 548 3.82 -8.62 -19.53
C ILE A 548 4.92 -7.61 -19.84
N ILE A 549 5.28 -7.49 -21.13
CA ILE A 549 6.19 -6.47 -21.63
C ILE A 549 5.43 -5.65 -22.67
N GLN A 550 5.34 -4.33 -22.47
CA GLN A 550 4.66 -3.44 -23.40
C GLN A 550 5.53 -3.22 -24.64
N SER A 551 5.05 -3.68 -25.80
CA SER A 551 5.72 -3.44 -27.10
C SER A 551 5.40 -2.05 -27.64
N ASP A 552 4.19 -1.55 -27.37
CA ASP A 552 3.73 -0.19 -27.67
C ASP A 552 3.29 0.51 -26.38
N ILE A 553 4.05 1.52 -25.95
CA ILE A 553 3.80 2.32 -24.75
C ILE A 553 2.59 3.26 -24.95
N GLY A 554 2.18 3.52 -26.20
CA GLY A 554 1.06 4.39 -26.56
C GLY A 554 -0.31 3.76 -26.30
N ALA A 555 -0.45 2.45 -26.55
CA ALA A 555 -1.65 1.71 -26.18
C ALA A 555 -1.82 1.66 -24.65
N LYS A 556 -3.07 1.72 -24.17
CA LYS A 556 -3.40 1.73 -22.72
C LYS A 556 -4.50 0.74 -22.34
N SER A 557 -5.08 0.05 -23.31
CA SER A 557 -6.06 -1.00 -23.10
C SER A 557 -5.73 -2.16 -24.02
N TYR A 558 -5.62 -3.36 -23.43
CA TYR A 558 -5.14 -4.56 -24.10
C TYR A 558 -6.11 -5.70 -23.79
N GLN A 559 -6.71 -6.26 -24.84
CA GLN A 559 -7.47 -7.50 -24.72
C GLN A 559 -6.52 -8.67 -24.91
N ILE A 560 -6.39 -9.49 -23.87
CA ILE A 560 -5.59 -10.71 -23.89
C ILE A 560 -6.57 -11.87 -24.00
N ILE A 561 -6.41 -12.68 -25.04
CA ILE A 561 -7.22 -13.87 -25.26
C ILE A 561 -6.35 -15.12 -25.17
N ALA A 562 -6.86 -16.16 -24.54
CA ALA A 562 -6.29 -17.49 -24.52
C ALA A 562 -7.04 -18.36 -25.54
N MET A 563 -6.31 -18.92 -26.49
CA MET A 563 -6.86 -19.77 -27.56
C MET A 563 -6.28 -21.18 -27.47
N PHE A 564 -7.13 -22.19 -27.63
CA PHE A 564 -6.75 -23.60 -27.76
C PHE A 564 -7.48 -24.18 -28.95
N GLU A 565 -6.77 -24.78 -29.92
CA GLU A 565 -7.37 -25.35 -31.15
C GLU A 565 -8.34 -24.42 -31.91
N GLN A 566 -8.09 -23.11 -31.90
CA GLN A 566 -8.95 -22.04 -32.45
C GLN A 566 -10.25 -21.76 -31.66
N GLU A 567 -10.46 -22.40 -30.51
CA GLU A 567 -11.51 -22.05 -29.56
C GLU A 567 -11.01 -21.09 -28.48
N LEU A 568 -11.90 -20.20 -28.04
CA LEU A 568 -11.61 -19.23 -26.97
C LEU A 568 -11.72 -19.92 -25.61
N VAL A 569 -10.60 -20.05 -24.91
CA VAL A 569 -10.53 -20.62 -23.55
C VAL A 569 -10.88 -19.57 -22.50
N GLY A 570 -10.47 -18.32 -22.72
CA GLY A 570 -10.74 -17.23 -21.80
C GLY A 570 -10.19 -15.91 -22.30
N SER A 571 -10.66 -14.81 -21.70
CA SER A 571 -10.14 -13.48 -21.99
C SER A 571 -10.05 -12.63 -20.73
N VAL A 572 -9.12 -11.68 -20.75
CA VAL A 572 -8.97 -10.64 -19.73
C VAL A 572 -8.55 -9.34 -20.38
N ARG A 573 -9.04 -8.23 -19.85
CA ARG A 573 -8.65 -6.89 -20.31
C ARG A 573 -7.65 -6.30 -19.32
N LEU A 574 -6.44 -6.03 -19.80
CA LEU A 574 -5.45 -5.26 -19.07
C LEU A 574 -5.61 -3.78 -19.43
N ARG A 575 -5.87 -2.94 -18.44
CA ARG A 575 -5.89 -1.48 -18.60
C ARG A 575 -4.71 -0.88 -17.87
N VAL A 576 -3.96 -0.04 -18.56
CA VAL A 576 -2.76 0.61 -18.03
C VAL A 576 -3.03 2.08 -17.91
N ALA A 577 -2.85 2.60 -16.72
CA ALA A 577 -3.09 4.00 -16.47
C ALA A 577 -2.05 4.88 -17.16
N ALA A 578 -2.48 6.08 -17.55
CA ALA A 578 -1.57 7.12 -18.00
C ALA A 578 -0.74 7.65 -16.82
N ASN A 579 0.51 8.04 -17.08
CA ASN A 579 1.38 8.67 -16.08
C ASN A 579 0.87 10.06 -15.66
N SER A 580 0.13 10.73 -16.55
CA SER A 580 -0.44 12.07 -16.34
C SER A 580 -1.80 12.08 -15.62
N GLY A 581 -2.26 10.94 -15.08
CA GLY A 581 -3.59 10.85 -14.45
C GLY A 581 -3.58 11.12 -12.95
N GLU A 582 -3.92 12.34 -12.54
CA GLU A 582 -3.89 12.81 -11.14
C GLU A 582 -5.15 12.43 -10.33
N HIS A 583 -5.66 11.20 -10.48
CA HIS A 583 -6.66 10.70 -9.53
C HIS A 583 -5.94 10.27 -8.24
N VAL A 584 -6.46 10.71 -7.09
CA VAL A 584 -5.98 10.36 -5.76
C VAL A 584 -7.15 9.79 -4.97
N GLU A 585 -7.16 8.48 -4.72
CA GLU A 585 -8.15 7.91 -3.79
C GLU A 585 -7.95 8.57 -2.41
N HIS A 586 -9.02 9.07 -1.79
CA HIS A 586 -8.94 9.56 -0.43
C HIS A 586 -8.69 8.41 0.53
N GLY A 587 -7.49 8.39 1.12
CA GLY A 587 -7.25 7.67 2.35
C GLY A 587 -7.85 8.43 3.54
N ASP A 588 -8.17 7.71 4.61
CA ASP A 588 -8.55 8.31 5.88
C ASP A 588 -7.49 9.33 6.34
N LEU A 589 -7.92 10.41 6.99
CA LEU A 589 -7.00 11.35 7.62
C LEU A 589 -6.20 10.61 8.71
N PHE A 590 -4.88 10.74 8.64
CA PHE A 590 -3.94 10.10 9.56
C PHE A 590 -2.84 11.07 9.93
N SER A 591 -2.52 11.13 11.21
CA SER A 591 -1.34 11.80 11.75
C SER A 591 -0.88 11.12 13.03
N LEU A 592 0.29 11.51 13.54
CA LEU A 592 0.81 11.07 14.83
C LEU A 592 0.66 12.17 15.87
N ASP A 593 0.27 11.83 17.09
CA ASP A 593 0.32 12.76 18.21
C ASP A 593 1.76 12.98 18.72
N ARG A 594 1.92 13.86 19.72
CA ARG A 594 3.23 14.20 20.31
C ARG A 594 3.95 13.02 20.97
N PHE A 595 3.27 11.91 21.25
CA PHE A 595 3.82 10.67 21.79
C PHE A 595 4.20 9.68 20.68
N GLY A 596 3.77 9.95 19.43
CA GLY A 596 3.92 9.06 18.28
C GLY A 596 2.74 8.10 18.10
N TYR A 597 1.58 8.37 18.73
CA TYR A 597 0.41 7.53 18.61
C TYR A 597 -0.47 7.92 17.41
N PRO A 598 -1.05 6.94 16.70
CA PRO A 598 -2.00 7.17 15.63
C PRO A 598 -3.20 8.04 16.04
N GLN A 599 -3.45 9.09 15.27
CA GLN A 599 -4.66 9.91 15.29
C GLN A 599 -5.37 9.83 13.94
N ARG A 600 -6.71 9.87 13.96
CA ARG A 600 -7.56 9.87 12.75
C ARG A 600 -7.94 11.30 12.31
N ASP A 601 -7.07 12.25 12.59
CA ASP A 601 -7.20 13.64 12.20
C ASP A 601 -5.91 14.14 11.52
N GLY A 602 -5.95 15.35 10.97
CA GLY A 602 -4.80 15.99 10.32
C GLY A 602 -4.04 16.97 11.21
N ASN A 603 -4.23 16.93 12.54
CA ASN A 603 -3.70 17.95 13.44
C ASN A 603 -2.32 17.59 14.04
N GLY A 604 -1.91 16.33 13.93
CA GLY A 604 -0.62 15.83 14.38
C GLY A 604 0.49 15.88 13.32
N LEU A 605 1.58 15.16 13.58
CA LEU A 605 2.70 14.99 12.68
C LEU A 605 2.31 14.13 11.46
N ARG A 606 2.45 14.68 10.26
CA ARG A 606 2.28 14.00 8.97
C ARG A 606 3.27 14.58 7.96
N GLY A 607 4.44 13.95 7.83
CA GLY A 607 5.59 14.56 7.15
C GLY A 607 6.22 15.65 8.03
N CYS A 608 5.48 16.73 8.22
CA CYS A 608 5.74 17.82 9.14
C CYS A 608 4.49 18.14 9.99
N LEU A 609 4.58 19.14 10.86
CA LEU A 609 3.42 19.63 11.59
C LEU A 609 2.60 20.57 10.69
N PRO A 610 1.27 20.60 10.81
CA PRO A 610 0.45 21.55 10.08
C PRO A 610 0.85 22.98 10.48
N SER A 611 1.30 23.78 9.50
CA SER A 611 1.64 25.17 9.77
C SER A 611 0.37 25.96 10.14
N PRO A 612 0.37 26.76 11.22
CA PRO A 612 -0.67 27.75 11.42
C PRO A 612 -0.64 28.74 10.25
N VAL A 613 -1.78 28.90 9.59
CA VAL A 613 -1.94 29.85 8.47
C VAL A 613 -1.68 31.25 9.00
N GLY A 614 -0.49 31.78 8.73
CA GLY A 614 -0.13 33.18 8.97
C GLY A 614 0.48 33.46 10.35
N GLU A 615 1.78 33.23 10.50
CA GLU A 615 2.70 34.04 11.31
C GLU A 615 4.13 33.58 11.01
N SER A 616 4.74 34.18 9.97
CA SER A 616 6.16 33.99 9.64
C SER A 616 6.95 35.09 10.33
N ASP A 617 7.27 34.90 11.61
CA ASP A 617 8.31 35.70 12.25
C ASP A 617 9.67 35.21 11.74
N ALA A 618 10.24 35.97 10.81
CA ALA A 618 11.50 35.67 10.12
C ALA A 618 12.73 35.66 11.07
N SER A 619 12.59 36.04 12.34
CA SER A 619 13.68 36.05 13.31
C SER A 619 13.72 34.77 14.15
N LEU A 620 14.96 34.33 14.44
CA LEU A 620 15.34 33.31 15.42
C LEU A 620 15.49 31.86 14.93
N LEU A 621 16.21 31.66 13.80
CA LEU A 621 17.27 30.64 13.85
C LEU A 621 18.28 31.13 14.88
N GLY A 622 18.29 30.51 16.05
CA GLY A 622 19.37 30.69 17.02
C GLY A 622 20.62 29.92 16.54
N GLY A 623 21.29 30.41 15.49
CA GLY A 623 22.54 29.84 15.00
C GLY A 623 22.86 30.20 13.55
N THR A 624 24.15 30.31 13.23
CA THR A 624 24.65 30.41 11.84
C THR A 624 24.45 29.07 11.12
N PRO A 625 23.88 29.03 9.90
CA PRO A 625 23.69 27.79 9.16
C PRO A 625 25.05 27.13 8.83
N PHE A 626 25.07 25.80 8.69
CA PHE A 626 26.31 25.12 8.29
C PHE A 626 26.61 25.39 6.82
N LYS A 627 27.89 25.56 6.47
CA LYS A 627 28.33 25.76 5.09
C LYS A 627 28.72 24.43 4.47
N ILE A 628 28.13 24.09 3.32
CA ILE A 628 28.48 22.89 2.56
C ILE A 628 29.05 23.27 1.19
N GLY A 629 30.10 22.57 0.76
CA GLY A 629 30.68 22.76 -0.58
C GLY A 629 29.79 22.17 -1.68
N LYS A 630 30.05 22.56 -2.94
CA LYS A 630 29.28 22.08 -4.12
C LYS A 630 29.17 20.55 -4.22
N GLY A 631 30.20 19.82 -3.82
CA GLY A 631 30.16 18.35 -3.80
C GLY A 631 29.12 17.76 -2.83
N GLY A 632 28.70 18.53 -1.81
CA GLY A 632 27.66 18.14 -0.85
C GLY A 632 26.22 18.36 -1.34
N LEU A 633 26.03 19.11 -2.43
CA LEU A 633 24.72 19.30 -3.05
C LEU A 633 24.25 18.04 -3.79
N GLY A 634 25.20 17.30 -4.38
CA GLY A 634 24.94 16.20 -5.29
C GLY A 634 25.09 16.62 -6.75
N ALA A 635 24.51 15.83 -7.66
CA ALA A 635 24.51 16.10 -9.08
C ALA A 635 23.20 16.77 -9.49
N THR A 636 23.23 17.62 -10.52
CA THR A 636 22.00 18.03 -11.20
C THR A 636 21.34 16.79 -11.80
N PRO A 637 20.01 16.63 -11.69
CA PRO A 637 19.32 15.49 -12.27
C PRO A 637 19.38 15.57 -13.81
N ILE A 638 20.34 14.87 -14.42
CA ILE A 638 20.45 14.75 -15.89
C ILE A 638 19.59 13.56 -16.31
N ASP A 639 18.57 13.82 -17.14
CA ASP A 639 17.59 12.87 -17.67
C ASP A 639 16.90 11.96 -16.64
N ALA A 640 15.72 12.40 -16.18
CA ALA A 640 14.80 11.70 -15.28
C ALA A 640 14.16 10.43 -15.89
N THR A 641 14.82 9.74 -16.82
CA THR A 641 14.20 8.62 -17.55
C THR A 641 14.09 7.34 -16.72
N GLU A 642 14.84 7.22 -15.62
CA GLU A 642 14.80 6.02 -14.77
C GLU A 642 14.58 6.32 -13.28
N TYR A 643 13.36 6.07 -12.83
CA TYR A 643 12.93 6.16 -11.43
C TYR A 643 13.41 4.96 -10.60
N CYS A 644 13.79 5.22 -9.35
CA CYS A 644 14.09 4.15 -8.39
C CYS A 644 12.81 3.54 -7.77
N ALA A 645 12.92 2.35 -7.18
CA ALA A 645 11.80 1.65 -6.57
C ALA A 645 11.04 2.51 -5.53
N PRO A 646 11.70 3.24 -4.61
CA PRO A 646 11.02 4.17 -3.70
C PRO A 646 10.20 5.27 -4.41
N GLN A 647 10.69 5.84 -5.52
CA GLN A 647 9.93 6.86 -6.26
C GLN A 647 8.67 6.29 -6.90
N LEU A 648 8.76 5.09 -7.48
CA LEU A 648 7.62 4.38 -8.06
C LEU A 648 6.58 3.99 -6.99
N PHE A 649 7.07 3.59 -5.82
CA PHE A 649 6.23 3.31 -4.65
C PHE A 649 5.53 4.57 -4.13
N LEU A 650 6.24 5.68 -3.97
CA LEU A 650 5.64 6.95 -3.53
C LEU A 650 4.60 7.49 -4.52
N ASP A 651 4.81 7.34 -5.83
CA ASP A 651 3.80 7.70 -6.82
C ASP A 651 2.53 6.86 -6.63
N SER A 652 2.67 5.54 -6.45
CA SER A 652 1.55 4.61 -6.17
C SER A 652 0.79 4.98 -4.89
N LEU A 653 1.54 5.24 -3.81
CA LEU A 653 0.99 5.64 -2.52
C LEU A 653 0.25 6.97 -2.64
N ALA A 654 0.82 7.95 -3.35
CA ALA A 654 0.19 9.23 -3.61
C ALA A 654 -1.09 9.12 -4.45
N ARG A 655 -1.22 8.14 -5.36
CA ARG A 655 -2.49 7.89 -6.09
C ARG A 655 -3.57 7.27 -5.25
N THR A 656 -3.19 6.57 -4.18
CA THR A 656 -4.13 5.71 -3.42
C THR A 656 -4.43 6.26 -2.03
N GLY A 657 -3.66 7.24 -1.57
CA GLY A 657 -3.80 7.91 -0.28
C GLY A 657 -3.34 7.04 0.88
N SER A 658 -3.69 5.75 0.90
CA SER A 658 -3.20 4.78 1.87
C SER A 658 -3.29 3.34 1.36
N ILE A 659 -2.42 2.47 1.84
CA ILE A 659 -2.36 1.04 1.49
C ILE A 659 -2.07 0.20 2.74
N SER A 660 -2.56 -1.05 2.77
CA SER A 660 -2.23 -1.95 3.88
C SER A 660 -0.72 -2.21 3.95
N TYR A 661 -0.20 -2.57 5.13
CA TYR A 661 1.21 -2.91 5.26
C TYR A 661 1.62 -4.09 4.34
N GLY A 662 0.76 -5.12 4.24
CA GLY A 662 0.98 -6.25 3.34
C GLY A 662 1.11 -5.81 1.89
N ASP A 663 0.12 -5.06 1.36
CA ASP A 663 0.16 -4.55 -0.01
C ASP A 663 1.40 -3.68 -0.28
N ALA A 664 1.80 -2.87 0.71
CA ALA A 664 2.99 -2.01 0.62
C ALA A 664 4.27 -2.82 0.49
N ARG A 665 4.44 -3.81 1.37
CA ARG A 665 5.57 -4.73 1.36
C ARG A 665 5.63 -5.45 0.02
N ASP A 666 4.51 -6.00 -0.43
CA ASP A 666 4.45 -6.85 -1.62
C ASP A 666 4.74 -6.04 -2.90
N GLN A 667 4.27 -4.79 -2.96
CA GLN A 667 4.63 -3.86 -4.01
C GLN A 667 6.13 -3.56 -4.01
N LEU A 668 6.72 -3.27 -2.84
CA LEU A 668 8.15 -2.99 -2.73
C LEU A 668 9.01 -4.21 -3.10
N VAL A 669 8.62 -5.43 -2.71
CA VAL A 669 9.32 -6.66 -3.14
C VAL A 669 9.40 -6.74 -4.66
N ARG A 670 8.28 -6.52 -5.36
CA ARG A 670 8.26 -6.54 -6.83
C ARG A 670 9.13 -5.44 -7.44
N LEU A 671 9.00 -4.21 -6.95
CA LEU A 671 9.76 -3.06 -7.48
C LEU A 671 11.26 -3.19 -7.23
N LEU A 672 11.68 -3.68 -6.06
CA LEU A 672 13.08 -3.90 -5.71
C LEU A 672 13.69 -5.05 -6.53
N SER A 673 12.94 -6.14 -6.72
CA SER A 673 13.33 -7.27 -7.55
C SER A 673 13.51 -6.86 -9.03
N GLU A 674 12.58 -6.07 -9.57
CA GLU A 674 12.69 -5.55 -10.95
C GLU A 674 13.92 -4.65 -11.13
N LYS A 675 14.31 -3.92 -10.09
CA LYS A 675 15.50 -3.06 -10.08
C LYS A 675 16.79 -3.79 -9.68
N GLY A 676 16.73 -5.08 -9.34
CA GLY A 676 17.88 -5.88 -8.95
C GLY A 676 18.56 -5.39 -7.67
N VAL A 677 17.80 -4.83 -6.72
CA VAL A 677 18.34 -4.27 -5.48
C VAL A 677 18.14 -5.22 -4.29
N ALA A 678 19.21 -5.50 -3.56
CA ALA A 678 19.22 -6.29 -2.34
C ALA A 678 18.92 -5.43 -1.08
N THR A 679 17.69 -4.94 -0.95
CA THR A 679 17.21 -4.21 0.25
C THR A 679 15.87 -4.79 0.66
N THR A 680 15.54 -4.73 1.95
CA THR A 680 14.25 -5.22 2.44
C THR A 680 13.15 -4.15 2.29
N PRO A 681 11.89 -4.54 2.04
CA PRO A 681 10.76 -3.60 2.01
C PRO A 681 10.60 -2.78 3.28
N VAL A 682 10.82 -3.40 4.45
CA VAL A 682 10.65 -2.75 5.75
C VAL A 682 11.68 -1.64 5.97
N GLU A 683 12.93 -1.85 5.55
CA GLU A 683 13.97 -0.81 5.60
C GLU A 683 13.60 0.40 4.74
N VAL A 684 13.09 0.17 3.52
CA VAL A 684 12.61 1.25 2.64
C VAL A 684 11.47 2.01 3.31
N LEU A 685 10.47 1.32 3.88
CA LEU A 685 9.33 1.97 4.54
C LEU A 685 9.77 2.81 5.75
N LEU A 686 10.66 2.28 6.59
CA LEU A 686 11.14 2.98 7.78
C LEU A 686 12.03 4.19 7.43
N GLU A 687 12.81 4.11 6.35
CA GLU A 687 13.61 5.23 5.83
C GLU A 687 12.73 6.33 5.22
N LEU A 688 11.76 5.96 4.36
CA LEU A 688 10.80 6.91 3.81
C LEU A 688 9.98 7.56 4.92
N ARG A 689 9.62 6.80 5.96
CA ARG A 689 9.03 7.35 7.18
C ARG A 689 10.01 8.28 7.87
N SER A 690 11.27 7.94 8.14
CA SER A 690 12.15 8.83 8.91
C SER A 690 12.36 10.18 8.21
N ARG A 691 12.26 10.24 6.87
CA ARG A 691 12.34 11.47 6.06
C ARG A 691 11.02 12.20 5.81
N GLY A 692 9.90 11.62 6.22
CA GLY A 692 8.58 12.24 6.07
C GLY A 692 7.99 12.16 4.67
N HIS A 693 8.37 11.15 3.90
CA HIS A 693 7.73 10.84 2.62
C HIS A 693 6.44 10.05 2.77
N LEU A 694 6.26 9.35 3.89
CA LEU A 694 5.06 8.59 4.24
C LEU A 694 4.87 8.54 5.75
N GLU A 695 3.70 8.10 6.19
CA GLU A 695 3.45 7.75 7.59
C GLU A 695 2.97 6.30 7.74
N ILE A 696 3.27 5.68 8.88
CA ILE A 696 2.91 4.28 9.15
C ILE A 696 2.04 4.21 10.41
N GLN A 697 0.83 3.68 10.25
CA GLN A 697 -0.08 3.38 11.35
C GLN A 697 0.32 2.08 12.04
N THR A 698 0.35 2.13 13.36
CA THR A 698 0.48 0.94 14.20
C THR A 698 -0.82 0.63 14.94
N ASN A 699 -0.99 -0.63 15.35
CA ASN A 699 -2.02 -0.98 16.32
C ASN A 699 -1.60 -0.56 17.75
N HIS A 700 -2.43 -0.86 18.75
CA HIS A 700 -2.14 -0.49 20.15
C HIS A 700 -0.91 -1.21 20.74
N LYS A 701 -0.43 -2.28 20.10
CA LYS A 701 0.75 -3.08 20.47
C LYS A 701 2.02 -2.73 19.66
N GLY A 702 1.92 -1.81 18.69
CA GLY A 702 3.04 -1.38 17.85
C GLY A 702 3.18 -2.11 16.51
N HIS A 703 2.27 -3.00 16.13
CA HIS A 703 2.33 -3.72 14.85
C HIS A 703 1.95 -2.83 13.67
N LEU A 704 2.68 -2.94 12.57
CA LEU A 704 2.46 -2.14 11.35
C LEU A 704 1.15 -2.58 10.67
N MET A 705 0.24 -1.63 10.44
CA MET A 705 -1.09 -1.90 9.88
C MET A 705 -1.26 -1.33 8.48
N ARG A 706 -0.87 -0.08 8.29
CA ARG A 706 -1.20 0.70 7.09
C ARG A 706 -0.18 1.80 6.84
N VAL A 707 0.09 2.07 5.58
CA VAL A 707 0.99 3.13 5.10
C VAL A 707 0.14 4.24 4.49
N TYR A 708 0.40 5.49 4.86
CA TYR A 708 -0.34 6.68 4.43
C TYR A 708 0.55 7.62 3.63
N ALA A 709 -0.03 8.19 2.57
CA ALA A 709 0.57 9.25 1.79
C ALA A 709 0.68 10.54 2.63
N VAL A 710 1.72 11.31 2.36
CA VAL A 710 1.97 12.61 2.98
C VAL A 710 1.94 13.68 1.90
N GLN A 711 1.39 14.85 2.21
CA GLN A 711 1.34 15.98 1.28
C GLN A 711 2.76 16.38 0.86
N PRO A 712 3.06 16.46 -0.45
CA PRO A 712 4.35 16.92 -0.95
C PRO A 712 4.68 18.36 -0.51
N ALA A 713 5.92 18.59 -0.06
CA ALA A 713 6.37 19.92 0.32
C ALA A 713 7.90 20.08 0.18
N LEU A 714 8.31 21.35 0.08
CA LEU A 714 9.68 21.81 0.28
C LEU A 714 9.84 22.35 1.69
N TYR A 715 11.04 22.24 2.26
CA TYR A 715 11.32 22.81 3.57
C TYR A 715 12.75 23.32 3.75
N GLU A 716 12.96 24.34 4.58
CA GLU A 716 14.29 24.92 4.81
C GLU A 716 15.21 23.94 5.55
N LEU A 717 16.42 23.76 5.02
CA LEU A 717 17.50 23.04 5.70
C LEU A 717 18.36 24.04 6.49
N PRO A 718 18.95 23.65 7.64
CA PRO A 718 19.88 24.46 8.42
C PRO A 718 21.27 24.61 7.76
N VAL A 719 21.34 24.58 6.43
CA VAL A 719 22.58 24.61 5.64
C VAL A 719 22.50 25.58 4.47
N THR A 720 23.67 26.07 4.06
CA THR A 720 23.85 26.96 2.91
C THR A 720 24.99 26.45 2.03
N SER A 721 24.92 26.75 0.73
CA SER A 721 26.02 26.50 -0.21
C SER A 721 26.21 27.73 -1.08
N ASP A 722 27.44 28.25 -1.16
CA ASP A 722 27.76 29.51 -1.84
C ASP A 722 26.84 30.68 -1.44
N GLU A 723 26.46 30.74 -0.15
CA GLU A 723 25.49 31.70 0.43
C GLU A 723 24.02 31.53 -0.02
N CYS A 724 23.72 30.58 -0.91
CA CYS A 724 22.35 30.21 -1.26
C CYS A 724 21.72 29.34 -0.16
N ARG A 725 20.44 29.59 0.12
CA ARG A 725 19.62 28.75 1.01
C ARG A 725 19.28 27.43 0.32
N LEU A 726 19.21 26.37 1.11
CA LEU A 726 18.88 25.03 0.61
C LEU A 726 17.55 24.57 1.18
N LEU A 727 16.71 24.00 0.31
CA LEU A 727 15.48 23.34 0.69
C LEU A 727 15.62 21.82 0.53
N GLY A 728 15.03 21.05 1.45
CA GLY A 728 14.81 19.62 1.31
C GLY A 728 13.43 19.33 0.71
N VAL A 729 13.23 18.08 0.28
CA VAL A 729 11.95 17.60 -0.26
C VAL A 729 11.35 16.58 0.70
N LEU A 730 10.06 16.70 1.01
CA LEU A 730 9.29 15.73 1.80
C LEU A 730 7.94 15.39 1.13
N GLY A 731 7.27 14.36 1.64
CA GLY A 731 5.96 13.92 1.17
C GLY A 731 5.99 12.87 0.05
N SER A 732 4.81 12.37 -0.30
CA SER A 732 4.62 11.33 -1.31
C SER A 732 4.45 11.95 -2.69
N LEU A 733 5.56 12.19 -3.39
CA LEU A 733 5.55 12.86 -4.69
C LEU A 733 5.13 11.93 -5.83
N ARG A 734 4.33 12.48 -6.75
CA ARG A 734 3.99 11.87 -8.05
C ARG A 734 5.16 11.96 -9.02
N LEU A 735 5.18 11.08 -10.04
CA LEU A 735 6.23 11.11 -11.08
C LEU A 735 6.32 12.47 -11.78
N ALA A 736 5.19 13.10 -12.10
CA ALA A 736 5.17 14.44 -12.73
C ALA A 736 5.78 15.54 -11.84
N GLN A 737 5.66 15.40 -10.51
CA GLN A 737 6.26 16.33 -9.56
C GLN A 737 7.78 16.13 -9.48
N TRP A 738 8.25 14.88 -9.51
CA TRP A 738 9.67 14.57 -9.64
C TRP A 738 10.26 15.14 -10.94
N GLU A 739 9.56 15.01 -12.07
CA GLU A 739 9.99 15.58 -13.36
C GLU A 739 10.04 17.11 -13.32
N SER A 740 9.05 17.74 -12.71
CA SER A 740 8.98 19.21 -12.61
C SER A 740 10.08 19.75 -11.70
N LEU A 741 10.35 19.09 -10.56
CA LEU A 741 11.50 19.40 -9.71
C LEU A 741 12.83 19.21 -10.42
N ALA A 742 12.98 18.14 -11.21
CA ALA A 742 14.21 17.88 -11.96
C ALA A 742 14.51 18.95 -13.01
N ARG A 743 13.47 19.63 -13.52
CA ARG A 743 13.57 20.69 -14.54
C ARG A 743 13.41 22.09 -13.96
N LEU A 744 13.45 22.23 -12.64
CA LEU A 744 13.30 23.51 -11.98
C LEU A 744 14.45 24.44 -12.38
N ASP A 745 14.11 25.51 -13.10
CA ASP A 745 15.00 26.56 -13.58
C ASP A 745 14.57 27.97 -13.14
N VAL A 746 13.34 28.11 -12.63
CA VAL A 746 12.79 29.37 -12.10
C VAL A 746 12.85 29.38 -10.58
N GLY A 747 13.56 30.36 -10.02
CA GLY A 747 13.65 30.60 -8.57
C GLY A 747 14.61 29.69 -7.80
N GLY A 748 15.07 28.59 -8.41
CA GLY A 748 16.10 27.72 -7.84
C GLY A 748 16.49 26.57 -8.75
N THR A 749 17.47 25.79 -8.30
CA THR A 749 18.00 24.62 -9.02
C THR A 749 17.97 23.37 -8.14
N ALA A 750 17.47 22.26 -8.66
CA ALA A 750 17.42 20.98 -7.95
C ALA A 750 18.71 20.16 -8.11
N PHE A 751 19.08 19.45 -7.05
CA PHE A 751 20.22 18.55 -6.96
C PHE A 751 19.80 17.24 -6.30
N VAL A 752 20.43 16.14 -6.71
CA VAL A 752 20.18 14.80 -6.20
C VAL A 752 21.49 14.22 -5.68
N GLY A 753 21.45 13.68 -4.46
CA GLY A 753 22.57 12.97 -3.86
C GLY A 753 22.96 11.71 -4.64
N HIS A 754 24.04 11.05 -4.21
CA HIS A 754 24.55 9.87 -4.92
C HIS A 754 23.53 8.72 -4.91
N ARG A 755 23.44 7.94 -6.00
CA ARG A 755 22.61 6.73 -6.07
C ARG A 755 23.17 5.70 -5.08
N GLY A 756 22.41 5.41 -4.02
CA GLY A 756 22.74 4.40 -3.02
C GLY A 756 22.01 3.07 -3.24
N ASP A 757 22.16 2.18 -2.26
CA ASP A 757 21.70 0.79 -2.14
C ASP A 757 20.17 0.61 -2.22
N GLY A 758 19.49 1.07 -3.28
CA GLY A 758 18.04 0.90 -3.47
C GLY A 758 17.12 1.84 -2.69
N LEU A 759 17.68 2.68 -1.84
CA LEU A 759 16.95 3.69 -1.06
C LEU A 759 16.69 4.97 -1.85
N LEU A 760 15.82 5.83 -1.33
CA LEU A 760 15.51 7.10 -1.97
C LEU A 760 16.72 8.05 -1.87
N GLN A 761 17.10 8.70 -2.97
CA GLN A 761 18.18 9.68 -2.94
C GLN A 761 17.73 10.97 -2.23
N PRO A 762 18.61 11.69 -1.52
CA PRO A 762 18.28 13.00 -0.98
C PRO A 762 18.18 14.03 -2.11
N TRP A 763 17.06 14.74 -2.16
CA TRP A 763 16.83 15.85 -3.08
C TRP A 763 16.99 17.17 -2.34
N ARG A 764 17.72 18.10 -2.95
CA ARG A 764 17.97 19.45 -2.42
C ARG A 764 17.69 20.48 -3.50
N VAL A 765 17.10 21.61 -3.12
CA VAL A 765 16.87 22.74 -4.02
C VAL A 765 17.67 23.93 -3.52
N ALA A 766 18.61 24.42 -4.33
CA ALA A 766 19.27 25.69 -4.05
C ALA A 766 18.38 26.84 -4.51
N VAL A 767 18.11 27.77 -3.60
CA VAL A 767 17.21 28.90 -3.86
C VAL A 767 18.01 30.09 -4.36
N ASP A 768 17.66 30.56 -5.55
CA ASP A 768 18.22 31.78 -6.15
C ASP A 768 17.35 32.99 -5.81
N ASP A 769 16.02 32.82 -5.84
CA ASP A 769 15.03 33.86 -5.52
C ASP A 769 13.88 33.27 -4.67
N PRO A 770 13.73 33.70 -3.39
CA PRO A 770 12.69 33.21 -2.48
C PRO A 770 11.24 33.44 -2.93
N ASP A 771 10.95 34.52 -3.65
CA ASP A 771 9.59 34.82 -4.10
C ASP A 771 9.23 33.96 -5.31
N LEU A 772 10.18 33.78 -6.24
CA LEU A 772 9.98 32.93 -7.41
C LEU A 772 9.91 31.44 -7.06
N ILE A 773 10.71 30.96 -6.10
CA ILE A 773 10.64 29.55 -5.68
C ILE A 773 9.29 29.23 -5.04
N GLN A 774 8.67 30.18 -4.33
CA GLN A 774 7.34 29.98 -3.75
C GLN A 774 6.28 29.78 -4.83
N ILE A 775 6.35 30.57 -5.91
CA ILE A 775 5.45 30.43 -7.07
C ILE A 775 5.69 29.09 -7.76
N ALA A 776 6.95 28.74 -8.03
CA ALA A 776 7.30 27.48 -8.68
C ALA A 776 6.86 26.26 -7.85
N ALA A 777 7.02 26.30 -6.53
CA ALA A 777 6.56 25.24 -5.63
C ALA A 777 5.03 25.07 -5.71
N GLN A 778 4.27 26.17 -5.69
CA GLN A 778 2.81 26.15 -5.83
C GLN A 778 2.36 25.57 -7.18
N ASP A 779 3.05 25.93 -8.27
CA ASP A 779 2.76 25.41 -9.61
C ASP A 779 3.01 23.90 -9.74
N ILE A 780 3.99 23.37 -8.99
CA ILE A 780 4.28 21.91 -8.89
C ILE A 780 3.32 21.21 -7.91
N GLY A 781 2.60 21.97 -7.08
CA GLY A 781 1.73 21.44 -6.02
C GLY A 781 2.51 20.99 -4.77
N LEU A 782 3.56 21.75 -4.41
CA LEU A 782 4.37 21.56 -3.21
C LEU A 782 4.10 22.70 -2.21
N ASP A 783 3.85 22.35 -0.95
CA ASP A 783 3.82 23.33 0.14
C ASP A 783 5.24 23.79 0.50
N LEU A 784 5.37 24.89 1.23
CA LEU A 784 6.65 25.41 1.71
C LEU A 784 6.64 25.54 3.24
N HIS A 785 7.57 24.87 3.91
CA HIS A 785 7.72 24.92 5.36
C HIS A 785 9.07 25.51 5.76
N ASN A 786 9.08 26.42 6.72
CA ASN A 786 10.31 27.08 7.12
C ASN A 786 11.14 26.22 8.07
N ARG A 787 10.61 25.74 9.20
CA ARG A 787 11.45 25.14 10.26
C ARG A 787 10.90 23.83 10.83
N PRO A 788 10.54 22.83 10.00
CA PRO A 788 9.86 21.64 10.48
C PRO A 788 10.70 20.85 11.49
N ALA A 789 12.02 20.79 11.33
CA ALA A 789 12.91 20.07 12.26
C ALA A 789 12.83 20.63 13.69
N GLU A 790 12.83 21.96 13.83
CA GLU A 790 12.76 22.63 15.13
C GLU A 790 11.36 22.51 15.74
N GLU A 791 10.32 22.75 14.94
CA GLU A 791 8.91 22.64 15.36
C GLU A 791 8.60 21.24 15.90
N ILE A 792 9.04 20.19 15.18
CA ILE A 792 8.84 18.80 15.62
C ILE A 792 9.60 18.51 16.91
N ALA A 793 10.87 18.93 17.02
CA ALA A 793 11.68 18.71 18.22
C ALA A 793 11.06 19.40 19.45
N ALA A 794 10.50 20.60 19.28
CA ALA A 794 9.82 21.34 20.34
C ALA A 794 8.48 20.69 20.75
N TRP A 795 7.69 20.28 19.75
CA TRP A 795 6.36 19.69 19.89
C TRP A 795 6.36 18.30 20.53
N ALA A 796 7.35 17.46 20.20
CA ALA A 796 7.44 16.09 20.70
C ALA A 796 7.41 16.04 22.24
N ALA A 797 6.77 15.01 22.81
CA ALA A 797 6.64 14.89 24.26
C ALA A 797 8.01 14.61 24.94
N PRO A 798 8.26 15.16 26.14
CA PRO A 798 9.40 14.76 26.95
C PRO A 798 9.19 13.35 27.56
N LEU A 799 10.29 12.64 27.81
CA LEU A 799 10.31 11.25 28.30
C LEU A 799 9.42 11.00 29.52
N GLY A 800 9.39 11.95 30.47
CA GLY A 800 8.58 11.86 31.68
C GLY A 800 7.07 11.82 31.39
N GLU A 801 6.59 12.67 30.49
CA GLU A 801 5.18 12.67 30.07
C GLU A 801 4.82 11.41 29.29
N VAL A 802 5.73 10.93 28.43
CA VAL A 802 5.55 9.67 27.70
C VAL A 802 5.39 8.50 28.66
N ALA A 803 6.28 8.41 29.66
CA ALA A 803 6.21 7.39 30.70
C ALA A 803 4.87 7.46 31.44
N SER A 804 4.47 8.64 31.93
CA SER A 804 3.16 8.83 32.57
C SER A 804 2.01 8.38 31.67
N ARG A 805 1.99 8.79 30.39
CA ARG A 805 0.94 8.46 29.44
C ARG A 805 0.81 6.96 29.18
N ILE A 806 1.93 6.25 29.02
CA ILE A 806 1.97 4.79 28.86
C ILE A 806 1.26 4.10 30.02
N PHE A 807 1.48 4.57 31.26
CA PHE A 807 0.85 4.02 32.47
C PHE A 807 -0.51 4.65 32.82
N GLU A 808 -0.98 5.69 32.15
CA GLU A 808 -2.35 6.19 32.30
C GLU A 808 -3.35 5.32 31.52
N ASP A 809 -2.99 4.95 30.28
CA ASP A 809 -3.88 4.23 29.37
C ASP A 809 -3.96 2.73 29.65
N THR A 810 -2.99 2.13 30.36
CA THR A 810 -2.96 0.67 30.59
C THR A 810 -2.44 0.25 31.97
N GLY A 811 -3.21 -0.59 32.65
CA GLY A 811 -2.73 -1.47 33.70
C GLY A 811 -3.05 -2.89 33.27
N GLU A 812 -2.24 -3.45 32.37
CA GLU A 812 -2.50 -4.79 31.83
C GLU A 812 -1.65 -5.83 32.56
N SER A 813 -2.28 -6.95 32.88
CA SER A 813 -1.57 -8.13 33.36
C SER A 813 -0.93 -8.81 32.15
N LEU A 814 0.40 -9.00 32.17
CA LEU A 814 1.08 -9.86 31.19
C LEU A 814 0.61 -11.34 31.29
N GLY A 815 -0.26 -11.68 32.24
CA GLY A 815 -0.87 -13.01 32.37
C GLY A 815 0.19 -14.11 32.49
N SER A 816 -0.05 -15.23 31.81
CA SER A 816 0.90 -16.34 31.72
C SER A 816 2.13 -16.03 30.86
N ALA A 817 2.15 -14.98 30.04
CA ALA A 817 3.30 -14.64 29.18
C ALA A 817 4.57 -14.33 29.98
N ALA A 818 4.42 -13.85 31.23
CA ALA A 818 5.53 -13.67 32.15
C ALA A 818 6.13 -15.00 32.66
N SER A 819 5.36 -16.09 32.57
CA SER A 819 5.68 -17.43 33.06
C SER A 819 6.15 -18.39 31.95
N SER A 820 5.80 -18.13 30.69
CA SER A 820 5.93 -19.06 29.55
C SER A 820 7.32 -19.16 28.90
N GLY A 821 8.38 -18.59 29.48
CA GLY A 821 9.76 -18.82 29.02
C GLY A 821 10.18 -18.19 27.68
N GLY A 822 9.37 -17.32 27.07
CA GLY A 822 9.68 -16.64 25.80
C GLY A 822 10.02 -15.15 25.90
N ALA A 823 10.15 -14.60 27.11
CA ALA A 823 10.43 -13.18 27.33
C ALA A 823 11.90 -12.84 27.11
N GLU A 824 12.16 -11.68 26.51
CA GLU A 824 13.50 -11.10 26.45
C GLU A 824 13.51 -9.78 27.20
N LYS A 825 14.58 -9.54 27.94
CA LYS A 825 14.78 -8.33 28.73
C LYS A 825 15.82 -7.46 28.07
N PHE A 826 15.51 -6.18 27.94
CA PHE A 826 16.46 -5.19 27.44
C PHE A 826 17.57 -4.96 28.46
N SER A 827 18.81 -5.06 28.00
CA SER A 827 20.02 -4.79 28.79
C SER A 827 20.55 -3.40 28.43
N PRO A 828 20.28 -2.35 29.24
CA PRO A 828 20.56 -0.97 28.84
C PRO A 828 22.05 -0.69 28.61
N GLY A 829 22.95 -1.36 29.34
CA GLY A 829 24.39 -1.24 29.15
C GLY A 829 24.88 -1.78 27.80
N TYR A 830 24.20 -2.78 27.21
CA TYR A 830 24.59 -3.39 25.93
C TYR A 830 23.78 -2.89 24.73
N GLY A 831 22.60 -2.31 24.98
CA GLY A 831 21.64 -1.92 23.94
C GLY A 831 20.94 -3.11 23.28
N TYR A 832 20.85 -4.26 23.95
CA TYR A 832 20.32 -5.49 23.36
C TYR A 832 19.30 -6.18 24.24
N PHE A 833 18.39 -6.93 23.61
CA PHE A 833 17.50 -7.84 24.30
C PHE A 833 18.18 -9.20 24.51
N SER A 834 18.04 -9.75 25.70
CA SER A 834 18.57 -11.06 26.08
C SER A 834 17.47 -11.92 26.68
N SER A 835 17.46 -13.22 26.39
CA SER A 835 16.52 -14.18 26.99
C SER A 835 16.55 -14.07 28.51
N GLY A 836 15.38 -13.97 29.13
CA GLY A 836 15.28 -13.81 30.58
C GLY A 836 13.86 -14.05 31.07
N SER A 837 13.68 -14.07 32.39
CA SER A 837 12.32 -14.06 32.94
C SER A 837 11.73 -12.66 32.81
N ALA A 838 10.42 -12.54 32.58
CA ALA A 838 9.69 -11.28 32.71
C ALA A 838 9.56 -10.81 34.17
N LYS A 839 10.42 -11.28 35.08
CA LYS A 839 10.49 -10.78 36.45
C LYS A 839 11.16 -9.41 36.45
N VAL A 840 10.53 -8.50 37.15
CA VAL A 840 11.05 -7.16 37.37
C VAL A 840 12.04 -7.22 38.53
N ASP A 841 13.26 -6.77 38.29
CA ASP A 841 14.23 -6.61 39.37
C ASP A 841 13.82 -5.41 40.23
N PRO A 842 14.17 -5.39 41.52
CA PRO A 842 13.92 -4.23 42.38
C PRO A 842 14.63 -2.96 41.90
N PHE A 843 15.73 -3.10 41.16
CA PHE A 843 16.48 -2.01 40.54
C PHE A 843 17.03 -2.48 39.18
N PRO A 844 17.03 -1.65 38.12
CA PRO A 844 16.48 -0.29 38.00
C PRO A 844 14.94 -0.22 38.10
N SER A 845 14.39 0.96 38.42
CA SER A 845 12.94 1.18 38.67
C SER A 845 12.03 0.93 37.47
N SER A 846 12.58 0.94 36.26
CA SER A 846 11.86 0.61 35.02
C SER A 846 12.68 -0.33 34.14
N GLN A 847 12.01 -1.34 33.57
CA GLN A 847 12.66 -2.35 32.74
C GLN A 847 11.81 -2.63 31.49
N LEU A 848 12.48 -2.74 30.34
CA LEU A 848 11.83 -3.01 29.07
C LEU A 848 11.93 -4.50 28.73
N PHE A 849 10.82 -5.06 28.28
CA PHE A 849 10.69 -6.43 27.83
C PHE A 849 10.20 -6.48 26.39
N ARG A 850 10.65 -7.50 25.68
CA ARG A 850 10.15 -7.88 24.37
C ARG A 850 9.52 -9.26 24.52
N LEU A 851 8.26 -9.38 24.12
CA LEU A 851 7.39 -10.52 24.37
C LEU A 851 6.72 -10.91 23.06
N GLU A 852 6.31 -12.17 22.95
CA GLU A 852 5.42 -12.61 21.89
C GLU A 852 4.00 -12.05 22.12
N ASP A 853 3.32 -11.61 21.06
CA ASP A 853 1.90 -11.23 21.17
C ASP A 853 1.02 -12.48 21.34
N LEU A 854 0.20 -12.53 22.39
CA LEU A 854 -0.74 -13.61 22.62
C LEU A 854 -1.89 -13.65 21.59
N GLU A 855 -2.25 -12.52 20.98
CA GLU A 855 -3.31 -12.44 19.97
C GLU A 855 -2.81 -12.62 18.54
N SER A 856 -1.51 -12.42 18.33
CA SER A 856 -0.87 -12.45 17.01
C SER A 856 0.50 -13.08 17.17
N THR A 857 0.48 -14.38 17.40
CA THR A 857 1.56 -15.21 17.96
C THR A 857 2.81 -15.40 17.10
N ARG A 858 3.11 -14.38 16.29
CA ARG A 858 4.24 -14.28 15.35
C ARG A 858 4.89 -12.90 15.41
N LEU A 859 4.19 -11.94 16.01
CA LEU A 859 4.64 -10.56 16.19
C LEU A 859 5.16 -10.38 17.62
N ARG A 860 6.15 -9.50 17.76
CA ARG A 860 6.72 -9.14 19.06
C ARG A 860 6.14 -7.82 19.53
N THR A 861 5.68 -7.83 20.78
CA THR A 861 5.27 -6.64 21.50
C THR A 861 6.37 -6.19 22.43
N HIS A 862 6.38 -4.90 22.75
CA HIS A 862 7.29 -4.33 23.73
C HIS A 862 6.48 -3.86 24.92
N ALA A 863 6.88 -4.26 26.12
CA ALA A 863 6.21 -3.90 27.35
C ALA A 863 7.22 -3.32 28.34
N ILE A 864 6.89 -2.19 28.93
CA ILE A 864 7.70 -1.59 29.99
C ILE A 864 7.08 -1.90 31.34
N SER A 865 7.94 -2.20 32.32
CA SER A 865 7.53 -2.42 33.70
C SER A 865 7.97 -1.28 34.61
N ILE A 866 7.21 -1.05 35.68
CA ILE A 866 7.62 -0.25 36.83
C ILE A 866 7.43 -1.09 38.10
N ALA A 867 8.42 -1.07 38.99
CA ALA A 867 8.30 -1.60 40.35
C ALA A 867 7.43 -0.67 41.20
N GLN A 868 6.30 -1.14 41.73
CA GLN A 868 5.47 -0.37 42.65
C GLN A 868 5.99 -0.46 44.10
N GLU A 869 5.61 0.51 44.93
CA GLU A 869 5.94 0.56 46.37
C GLU A 869 5.46 -0.67 47.15
N ASN A 870 4.42 -1.35 46.67
CA ASN A 870 3.88 -2.60 47.24
C ASN A 870 4.65 -3.87 46.81
N GLY A 871 5.72 -3.73 46.02
CA GLY A 871 6.54 -4.84 45.51
C GLY A 871 5.95 -5.59 44.30
N SER A 872 4.76 -5.21 43.82
CA SER A 872 4.16 -5.81 42.62
C SER A 872 4.52 -5.02 41.35
N PRO A 873 4.92 -5.68 40.25
CA PRO A 873 5.25 -4.99 39.01
C PRO A 873 3.98 -4.60 38.24
N ARG A 874 3.97 -3.38 37.69
CA ARG A 874 2.97 -2.93 36.73
C ARG A 874 3.57 -2.94 35.33
N TYR A 875 2.84 -3.45 34.34
CA TYR A 875 3.27 -3.48 32.93
C TYR A 875 2.37 -2.62 32.05
N ALA A 876 2.94 -2.10 30.98
CA ALA A 876 2.24 -1.36 29.94
C ALA A 876 2.91 -1.57 28.58
N PHE A 877 2.11 -1.74 27.52
CA PHE A 877 2.62 -1.88 26.16
C PHE A 877 3.17 -0.55 25.63
N VAL A 878 4.25 -0.65 24.88
CA VAL A 878 4.94 0.49 24.26
C VAL A 878 4.82 0.37 22.75
N ARG A 879 4.09 1.28 22.12
CA ARG A 879 3.86 1.28 20.66
C ARG A 879 5.13 1.56 19.87
N ASP A 880 5.90 2.57 20.26
CA ASP A 880 7.25 2.82 19.73
C ASP A 880 8.28 2.34 20.76
N SER A 881 8.86 1.17 20.50
CA SER A 881 9.80 0.51 21.42
C SER A 881 10.99 1.37 21.82
N ARG A 882 11.35 2.37 20.99
CA ARG A 882 12.44 3.31 21.28
C ARG A 882 12.15 4.21 22.46
N TRP A 883 10.89 4.59 22.69
CA TRP A 883 10.52 5.25 23.95
C TRP A 883 10.81 4.34 25.14
N GLY A 884 10.46 3.06 25.04
CA GLY A 884 10.76 2.06 26.07
C GLY A 884 12.26 1.93 26.36
N VAL A 885 13.09 1.96 25.31
CA VAL A 885 14.56 1.92 25.43
C VAL A 885 15.07 3.12 26.21
N TRP A 886 14.62 4.33 25.89
CA TRP A 886 15.06 5.55 26.58
C TRP A 886 14.55 5.64 28.02
N ILE A 887 13.34 5.14 28.33
CA ILE A 887 12.85 5.06 29.71
C ILE A 887 13.71 4.08 30.53
N ALA A 888 14.04 2.91 29.97
CA ALA A 888 14.90 1.92 30.62
C ALA A 888 16.35 2.44 30.80
N LEU A 889 16.90 3.14 29.79
CA LEU A 889 18.21 3.79 29.87
C LEU A 889 18.25 4.86 30.96
N ARG A 890 17.22 5.70 31.07
CA ARG A 890 17.13 6.72 32.11
C ARG A 890 17.15 6.10 33.52
N SER A 891 16.34 5.07 33.73
CA SER A 891 16.30 4.37 35.02
C SER A 891 17.64 3.68 35.35
N PHE A 892 18.31 3.11 34.34
CA PHE A 892 19.65 2.54 34.50
C PHE A 892 20.73 3.60 34.77
N ALA A 893 20.66 4.75 34.11
CA ALA A 893 21.55 5.90 34.32
C ALA A 893 21.49 6.39 35.77
N ASP A 894 20.26 6.56 36.30
CA ASP A 894 20.02 6.97 37.67
C ASP A 894 20.57 5.91 38.66
N TYR A 895 20.39 4.62 38.36
CA TYR A 895 21.00 3.54 39.14
C TYR A 895 22.54 3.60 39.15
N LEU A 896 23.18 3.74 38.00
CA LEU A 896 24.64 3.83 37.90
C LEU A 896 25.21 5.03 38.67
N SER A 897 24.54 6.18 38.57
CA SER A 897 24.95 7.40 39.26
C SER A 897 24.79 7.29 40.78
N GLN A 898 23.73 6.65 41.27
CA GLN A 898 23.43 6.56 42.70
C GLN A 898 24.16 5.39 43.40
N HIS A 899 24.39 4.28 42.69
CA HIS A 899 24.83 3.02 43.31
C HIS A 899 26.18 2.50 42.76
N CYS A 900 26.65 2.97 41.60
CA CYS A 900 27.89 2.46 40.97
C CYS A 900 29.00 3.51 40.83
N SER A 901 28.86 4.70 41.44
CA SER A 901 29.84 5.79 41.41
C SER A 901 30.20 6.33 40.00
N ILE A 902 29.33 6.15 39.01
CA ILE A 902 29.49 6.72 37.66
C ILE A 902 28.67 8.01 37.57
N ASN A 903 29.22 9.10 38.12
CA ASN A 903 28.49 10.36 38.32
C ASN A 903 28.11 11.09 37.02
N ASP A 904 28.79 10.82 35.91
CA ASP A 904 28.47 11.42 34.61
C ASP A 904 27.38 10.67 33.84
N ALA A 905 26.93 9.51 34.34
CA ALA A 905 25.95 8.65 33.68
C ALA A 905 24.53 9.23 33.62
N SER A 906 24.12 10.06 34.59
CA SER A 906 22.80 10.68 34.62
C SER A 906 22.89 12.22 34.63
N PRO A 907 22.10 12.94 33.81
CA PRO A 907 21.41 12.47 32.61
C PRO A 907 22.36 11.80 31.61
N TRP A 908 21.86 10.85 30.81
CA TRP A 908 22.67 10.09 29.85
C TRP A 908 23.40 11.02 28.87
N PRO A 909 24.74 10.93 28.72
CA PRO A 909 25.53 11.84 27.90
C PRO A 909 25.35 11.53 26.41
N ILE A 910 24.87 12.49 25.61
CA ILE A 910 24.65 12.37 24.16
C ILE A 910 25.81 13.03 23.41
N PRO A 911 26.67 12.27 22.68
CA PRO A 911 27.82 12.83 22.00
C PRO A 911 27.43 13.75 20.84
N TYR A 912 27.96 14.96 20.85
CA TYR A 912 27.70 15.99 19.85
C TYR A 912 28.97 16.75 19.49
N SER A 913 29.21 16.91 18.19
CA SER A 913 30.27 17.78 17.66
C SER A 913 29.68 19.08 17.14
N GLU A 914 29.98 20.19 17.82
CA GLU A 914 29.52 21.52 17.45
C GLU A 914 30.12 21.99 16.11
N THR A 915 31.33 21.53 15.76
CA THR A 915 32.06 22.00 14.57
C THR A 915 31.39 21.62 13.25
N ASN A 916 30.80 20.43 13.18
CA ASN A 916 30.16 19.89 11.98
C ASN A 916 28.66 19.57 12.19
N GLY A 917 28.12 19.86 13.38
CA GLY A 917 26.72 19.61 13.72
C GLY A 917 26.37 18.14 13.76
N MET A 918 27.31 17.27 14.15
CA MET A 918 27.09 15.82 14.15
C MET A 918 26.60 15.35 15.51
N LEU A 919 25.41 14.75 15.55
CA LEU A 919 24.83 14.10 16.74
C LEU A 919 24.92 12.59 16.59
N TRP A 920 25.45 11.91 17.61
CA TRP A 920 25.80 10.49 17.52
C TRP A 920 24.99 9.61 18.47
N PHE A 921 24.52 8.47 17.98
CA PHE A 921 23.89 7.43 18.77
C PHE A 921 24.45 6.06 18.36
N PRO A 922 24.71 5.14 19.30
CA PRO A 922 24.83 3.73 18.92
C PRO A 922 23.55 3.30 18.20
N ALA A 923 23.66 2.57 17.09
CA ALA A 923 22.50 2.20 16.26
C ALA A 923 21.43 1.40 17.02
N ARG A 924 21.84 0.74 18.10
CA ARG A 924 21.02 -0.06 19.01
C ARG A 924 20.11 0.75 19.93
N ILE A 925 20.33 2.06 20.07
CA ILE A 925 19.56 2.95 20.94
C ILE A 925 19.11 4.21 20.19
N SER A 926 18.47 4.00 19.03
CA SER A 926 18.02 5.10 18.17
C SER A 926 16.94 5.98 18.83
N PRO A 927 16.83 7.26 18.43
CA PRO A 927 15.79 8.15 18.93
C PRO A 927 14.37 7.69 18.52
N PRO A 928 13.33 7.99 19.31
CA PRO A 928 11.92 7.74 18.96
C PRO A 928 11.47 8.42 17.66
N VAL A 929 10.39 7.95 17.01
CA VAL A 929 9.98 8.36 15.64
C VAL A 929 10.03 9.87 15.44
N ALA A 930 9.35 10.63 16.30
CA ALA A 930 9.21 12.08 16.13
C ALA A 930 10.54 12.82 16.28
N LEU A 931 11.38 12.41 17.24
CA LEU A 931 12.68 13.01 17.47
C LEU A 931 13.68 12.61 16.38
N GLU A 932 13.64 11.37 15.90
CA GLU A 932 14.40 10.92 14.73
C GLU A 932 14.03 11.73 13.49
N ARG A 933 12.73 11.94 13.23
CA ARG A 933 12.25 12.80 12.12
C ARG A 933 12.86 14.20 12.20
N ALA A 934 12.84 14.83 13.37
CA ALA A 934 13.44 16.15 13.56
C ALA A 934 14.93 16.17 13.19
N LEU A 935 15.70 15.16 13.60
CA LEU A 935 17.12 15.04 13.28
C LEU A 935 17.37 14.78 11.78
N VAL A 936 16.58 13.90 11.16
CA VAL A 936 16.69 13.57 9.73
C VAL A 936 16.37 14.79 8.85
N LEU A 937 15.34 15.56 9.20
CA LEU A 937 14.98 16.79 8.49
C LEU A 937 16.05 17.90 8.63
N CYS A 938 17.05 17.78 9.51
CA CYS A 938 18.18 18.72 9.51
C CYS A 938 19.09 18.54 8.27
N SER A 939 19.08 17.36 7.63
CA SER A 939 19.91 17.09 6.44
C SER A 939 19.12 16.70 5.19
N GLY A 940 17.85 16.34 5.38
CA GLY A 940 16.99 15.74 4.35
C GLY A 940 17.45 14.36 3.88
N ASP A 941 18.29 13.71 4.69
CA ASP A 941 18.93 12.44 4.39
C ASP A 941 18.98 11.57 5.66
N ARG A 942 19.13 10.26 5.45
CA ARG A 942 19.25 9.28 6.54
C ARG A 942 20.52 9.53 7.36
N PRO A 943 20.57 9.12 8.64
CA PRO A 943 21.80 9.16 9.41
C PRO A 943 22.88 8.31 8.73
N GLU A 944 24.14 8.75 8.82
CA GLU A 944 25.27 7.98 8.33
C GLU A 944 25.52 6.80 9.28
N LEU A 945 25.54 5.59 8.73
CA LEU A 945 25.86 4.38 9.48
C LEU A 945 27.39 4.22 9.48
N VAL A 946 28.01 4.44 10.63
CA VAL A 946 29.46 4.39 10.81
C VAL A 946 29.82 3.20 11.68
N THR A 947 30.63 2.29 11.15
CA THR A 947 31.21 1.20 11.95
C THR A 947 32.43 1.72 12.70
N THR A 948 32.47 1.54 14.01
CA THR A 948 33.50 2.10 14.89
C THR A 948 34.35 1.02 15.58
N ASN A 949 35.63 1.33 15.72
CA ASN A 949 36.50 0.77 16.74
C ASN A 949 36.46 1.64 18.00
N ALA A 950 36.79 1.04 19.14
CA ALA A 950 36.76 1.70 20.43
C ALA A 950 37.99 1.32 21.27
N GLU A 951 38.65 2.30 21.87
CA GLU A 951 39.77 2.13 22.79
C GLU A 951 39.52 2.92 24.08
N SER A 952 39.73 2.28 25.23
CA SER A 952 39.54 2.92 26.53
C SER A 952 40.72 3.82 26.87
N THR A 953 40.45 5.04 27.33
CA THR A 953 41.44 6.07 27.68
C THR A 953 41.18 6.61 29.08
N ALA A 954 42.11 7.42 29.60
CA ALA A 954 41.93 8.08 30.91
C ALA A 954 40.74 9.06 30.96
N HIS A 955 40.25 9.52 29.80
CA HIS A 955 39.23 10.57 29.69
C HIS A 955 37.89 10.05 29.14
N GLY A 956 37.76 8.74 28.87
CA GLY A 956 36.59 8.14 28.24
C GLY A 956 36.98 7.09 27.20
N ILE A 957 36.16 6.91 26.17
CA ILE A 957 36.38 5.92 25.11
C ILE A 957 36.61 6.65 23.79
N SER A 958 37.78 6.45 23.18
CA SER A 958 38.12 7.00 21.89
C SER A 958 37.49 6.16 20.77
N LEU A 959 36.79 6.80 19.84
CA LEU A 959 36.15 6.16 18.69
C LEU A 959 36.92 6.47 17.41
N SER A 960 37.09 5.45 16.56
CA SER A 960 37.66 5.59 15.22
C SER A 960 36.83 4.83 14.18
N ARG A 961 36.79 5.32 12.94
CA ARG A 961 36.02 4.72 11.83
C ARG A 961 36.69 3.46 11.30
N GLN A 962 35.93 2.42 10.99
CA GLN A 962 36.39 1.26 10.24
C GLN A 962 36.05 1.37 8.74
N PRO A 963 36.92 0.92 7.83
CA PRO A 963 38.29 0.43 8.05
C PRO A 963 39.36 1.54 8.04
N SER A 964 38.98 2.80 7.79
CA SER A 964 39.93 3.91 7.55
C SER A 964 40.82 4.26 8.75
N GLY A 965 40.39 3.94 9.98
CA GLY A 965 41.06 4.30 11.22
C GLY A 965 40.95 5.78 11.60
N GLU A 966 40.15 6.57 10.87
CA GLU A 966 40.02 8.00 11.12
C GLU A 966 39.40 8.27 12.51
N PRO A 967 39.99 9.15 13.33
CA PRO A 967 39.46 9.47 14.65
C PRO A 967 38.14 10.21 14.54
N ILE A 968 37.15 9.81 15.35
CA ILE A 968 35.83 10.44 15.41
C ILE A 968 35.75 11.40 16.61
N GLY A 969 36.16 10.94 17.80
CA GLY A 969 36.10 11.71 19.04
C GLY A 969 36.06 10.83 20.28
N THR A 970 35.86 11.43 21.45
CA THR A 970 35.82 10.71 22.74
C THR A 970 34.40 10.70 23.32
N VAL A 971 33.94 9.54 23.80
CA VAL A 971 32.63 9.38 24.44
C VAL A 971 32.76 8.95 25.90
N SER A 972 31.72 9.17 26.70
CA SER A 972 31.70 8.76 28.12
C SER A 972 31.84 7.23 28.28
N ILE A 973 32.41 6.82 29.42
CA ILE A 973 32.63 5.40 29.77
C ILE A 973 31.33 4.59 29.84
N VAL A 974 30.17 5.23 30.00
CA VAL A 974 28.86 4.55 29.98
C VAL A 974 28.61 3.80 28.68
N TYR A 975 29.29 4.17 27.60
CA TYR A 975 29.22 3.50 26.31
C TYR A 975 30.16 2.31 26.17
N GLU A 976 30.91 1.88 27.19
CA GLU A 976 31.95 0.83 27.08
C GLU A 976 31.49 -0.41 26.31
N LYS A 977 30.27 -0.90 26.57
CA LYS A 977 29.72 -2.10 25.91
C LYS A 977 29.01 -1.82 24.59
N MET A 978 28.84 -0.56 24.20
CA MET A 978 28.21 -0.11 22.94
C MET A 978 29.19 0.61 21.99
N ALA A 979 30.38 0.98 22.47
CA ALA A 979 31.33 1.83 21.76
C ALA A 979 31.84 1.21 20.47
N LYS A 980 32.10 -0.10 20.47
CA LYS A 980 32.46 -0.87 19.28
C LYS A 980 31.19 -1.35 18.56
N GLY A 981 31.02 -1.00 17.29
CA GLY A 981 29.91 -1.47 16.48
C GLY A 981 29.38 -0.40 15.52
N LYS A 982 28.09 -0.47 15.18
CA LYS A 982 27.44 0.48 14.29
C LYS A 982 26.92 1.69 15.08
N TRP A 983 27.26 2.89 14.63
CA TRP A 983 26.78 4.17 15.13
C TRP A 983 26.00 4.92 14.05
N LEU A 984 24.96 5.64 14.46
CA LEU A 984 24.19 6.56 13.64
C LEU A 984 24.72 7.97 13.86
N ALA A 985 25.06 8.64 12.77
CA ALA A 985 25.59 9.99 12.78
C ALA A 985 24.63 10.93 12.02
N TYR A 986 23.91 11.77 12.74
CA TYR A 986 22.96 12.74 12.18
C TYR A 986 23.69 14.03 11.83
N LYS A 987 23.53 14.51 10.60
CA LYS A 987 24.29 15.63 10.02
C LYS A 987 23.58 16.96 10.20
N TRP A 988 24.39 18.02 10.34
CA TRP A 988 23.95 19.41 10.30
C TRP A 988 22.88 19.75 11.32
N VAL A 989 22.90 19.08 12.47
CA VAL A 989 21.95 19.31 13.56
C VAL A 989 22.37 20.57 14.31
N PRO A 990 21.57 21.65 14.28
CA PRO A 990 21.87 22.86 15.06
C PRO A 990 21.86 22.53 16.55
N ARG A 991 22.74 23.18 17.32
CA ARG A 991 22.89 22.96 18.76
C ARG A 991 21.56 23.05 19.52
N LYS A 992 20.68 23.98 19.13
CA LYS A 992 19.34 24.15 19.71
C LYS A 992 18.48 22.89 19.56
N ILE A 993 18.45 22.30 18.36
CA ILE A 993 17.70 21.06 18.08
C ILE A 993 18.35 19.88 18.82
N ALA A 994 19.68 19.79 18.81
CA ALA A 994 20.41 18.76 19.55
C ALA A 994 20.11 18.80 21.06
N LEU A 995 20.03 20.00 21.66
CA LEU A 995 19.67 20.20 23.06
C LEU A 995 18.23 19.74 23.33
N LEU A 996 17.27 20.19 22.52
CA LEU A 996 15.87 19.79 22.66
C LEU A 996 15.73 18.27 22.60
N VAL A 997 16.33 17.62 21.60
CA VAL A 997 16.28 16.17 21.46
C VAL A 997 16.90 15.47 22.69
N ALA A 998 18.09 15.90 23.12
CA ALA A 998 18.75 15.33 24.29
C ALA A 998 17.91 15.47 25.57
N GLU A 999 17.29 16.63 25.80
CA GLU A 999 16.40 16.86 26.95
C GLU A 999 15.14 15.99 26.87
N LYS A 1000 14.51 15.90 25.69
CA LYS A 1000 13.27 15.15 25.48
C LYS A 1000 13.45 13.64 25.70
N ILE A 1001 14.62 13.08 25.42
CA ILE A 1001 14.96 11.67 25.73
C ILE A 1001 15.57 11.47 27.13
N GLY A 1002 15.58 12.51 27.99
CA GLY A 1002 16.07 12.43 29.37
C GLY A 1002 17.60 12.39 29.50
N GLY A 1003 18.32 12.80 28.47
CA GLY A 1003 19.78 12.91 28.41
C GLY A 1003 20.30 14.35 28.54
N LYS A 1004 21.59 14.54 28.28
CA LYS A 1004 22.27 15.85 28.19
C LYS A 1004 23.29 15.82 27.05
N LEU A 1005 23.49 16.93 26.34
CA LEU A 1005 24.57 17.00 25.35
C LEU A 1005 25.93 16.91 26.04
N ALA A 1006 26.83 16.13 25.43
CA ALA A 1006 28.23 16.02 25.79
C ALA A 1006 29.09 16.34 24.57
N SER A 1007 30.12 17.16 24.76
CA SER A 1007 31.08 17.45 23.69
C SER A 1007 31.80 16.18 23.29
N MET A 1008 31.90 15.95 21.99
CA MET A 1008 32.62 14.84 21.38
C MET A 1008 34.04 15.22 20.96
#